data_AF-A0A1J5ELJ8-F1
#
_entry.id   AF-A0A1J5ELJ8-F1
#
_cell.length_a   1.000
_cell.length_b   1.000
_cell.length_c   1.000
_cell.angle_alpha   90.00
_cell.angle_beta   90.00
_cell.angle_gamma   90.00
#
_symmetry.space_group_name_H-M   'P 1'
#
loop_
_entity.id
_entity.type
_entity.pdbx_description
1 polymer ?
#
loop_
_entity_poly.entity_id
_entity_poly.type
_entity_poly.pdbx_seq_one_letter_code
_entity_poly.pdbx_strand_id
1 'polypeptide(L)'
;MKKHLAVLLWVTLGTAVGIAPAWAGKPSGGGGGGGGSTIPPKNAFNILMNYELGMHCTGFEFSYCCILPPYNSILAQVVKTEKTSGKPSLMEADDTDGLDALGRPTVVRDKALDSNGNFKKYVLRYWHDAQPRNDGRGAPQSSTLISQVEGHSLLMWNTVQDSVALNANGAIIYDANGVAQGDGDFTGPTDNYANAWLNHLYIYADLEGSNPTNSTLERNKIRLGVAGGVVYPPNTGAALHPMGPGVTGGIPGSNTLTFSGDKGTVVYTQMKVLENLPITLTSAGIWEALGLPLTPFEDTINFFGDPGAVDEDTIRPYVIMRAQLEDYATGAAILDNGQPVQGMGTAPIDIPNCERCHGITSITAVNSAQRNNQSIVPFVQEEIDFWKAYYNIDTAAGDSDWYPRIKGAAISILAIHDAQHGTSFTANWPVLGGASPQKTRLGGPSIICQRCHADNVIAAVKSAYNPANGSLIMPLTEAIHNNHKNNQFADSLGRDGSCQGCHPAHRSDGSMASFPIDHLGNNNFANGDNRDSFGGCYVGRDVHINPNKDTDGAGTPSHLNAMGNWLVTNVAQDTGAWKGIWCTNCHSQFGQELWKKENVTDLVHAKPGDAGNVREPKANATLADVAAGIGVTTAQATAWLDPKTTADTFAVWARDPGLCGHVATLFGAPANPAQDGNVATIEVNLTAAGNCSTPVGAPGPDCDGNGSPDFFICGSADGDGDFSVHILDFCTTGDCVSAAQATLHTGGAAAVPVPMSAATDGRDHWLAPGEPHCADCHAAPYVEQSGNISNNPPFNYPKKASLFRYTKGHQGITCQGCHESTHGLYPVTPTIDTTTYAQAASLNTDSSHGPLKCNACHNATANGVEKSVGNLTYNGTSIGTDFDAAVSWAHTYTDEADPRTSICLRCHGDNSSKISSTDGKWTTHAKSGRVSRNAMDKVEKLQLGHVAGDQAFENPYTTLCVTCHSNRQATLKKKGCTTRWKKHLVEGRASESVWEAISKENTGSTCGY
;
A
#
# COMPACT_ATOMS: atom_id res chain seq x y z
N MET A 1 -1.07 -62.38 -17.52
CA MET A 1 -1.24 -63.19 -16.29
C MET A 1 -0.23 -64.35 -16.32
N LYS A 2 0.28 -64.81 -15.16
CA LYS A 2 1.40 -65.80 -15.01
C LYS A 2 2.76 -65.18 -15.47
N LYS A 3 3.75 -65.01 -14.56
CA LYS A 3 4.80 -65.95 -14.08
C LYS A 3 5.91 -66.20 -15.15
N HIS A 4 7.21 -66.21 -14.87
CA HIS A 4 7.98 -66.42 -13.61
C HIS A 4 9.46 -65.93 -13.69
N LEU A 5 10.12 -65.71 -12.52
CA LEU A 5 11.59 -65.75 -12.24
C LEU A 5 12.52 -64.69 -12.91
N ALA A 6 13.73 -64.37 -12.41
CA ALA A 6 14.51 -64.61 -11.16
C ALA A 6 15.40 -63.35 -10.92
N VAL A 7 15.75 -62.85 -9.72
CA VAL A 7 16.42 -63.40 -8.51
C VAL A 7 17.90 -63.82 -8.70
N LEU A 8 18.83 -63.03 -8.13
CA LEU A 8 19.93 -63.40 -7.19
C LEU A 8 20.62 -62.09 -6.71
N LEU A 9 20.75 -61.83 -5.39
CA LEU A 9 21.97 -61.94 -4.53
C LEU A 9 23.16 -61.02 -4.91
N TRP A 10 23.88 -60.31 -4.01
CA TRP A 10 23.75 -60.01 -2.55
C TRP A 10 24.64 -58.76 -2.22
N VAL A 11 25.17 -58.34 -1.04
CA VAL A 11 25.37 -58.92 0.32
C VAL A 11 25.56 -57.81 1.41
N THR A 12 24.93 -57.97 2.58
CA THR A 12 25.32 -57.69 4.02
C THR A 12 26.45 -56.70 4.46
N LEU A 13 26.52 -56.10 5.67
CA LEU A 13 25.64 -55.98 6.88
C LEU A 13 26.12 -54.87 7.86
N GLY A 14 25.26 -54.48 8.82
CA GLY A 14 25.66 -54.15 10.23
C GLY A 14 25.60 -52.66 10.63
N THR A 15 25.23 -52.27 11.86
CA THR A 15 24.82 -53.01 13.08
C THR A 15 23.82 -52.22 13.95
N ALA A 16 23.10 -52.91 14.85
CA ALA A 16 22.24 -52.36 15.92
C ALA A 16 22.70 -52.96 17.30
N VAL A 17 22.12 -52.74 18.49
CA VAL A 17 20.76 -52.35 18.95
C VAL A 17 20.89 -51.63 20.32
N GLY A 18 19.95 -50.74 20.71
CA GLY A 18 19.87 -50.25 22.11
C GLY A 18 18.66 -49.38 22.47
N ILE A 19 17.62 -49.97 23.06
CA ILE A 19 16.50 -49.26 23.72
C ILE A 19 16.29 -49.87 25.11
N ALA A 20 16.08 -49.04 26.14
CA ALA A 20 15.79 -49.47 27.51
C ALA A 20 14.42 -48.92 27.98
N PRO A 21 13.56 -49.73 28.64
CA PRO A 21 12.24 -49.29 29.08
C PRO A 21 12.29 -48.61 30.46
N ALA A 22 11.62 -47.47 30.60
CA ALA A 22 11.36 -46.82 31.89
C ALA A 22 10.01 -47.24 32.48
N TRP A 23 9.91 -47.23 33.81
CA TRP A 23 8.77 -47.79 34.57
C TRP A 23 7.48 -46.97 34.51
N ALA A 24 6.35 -47.65 34.72
CA ALA A 24 5.03 -47.03 34.87
C ALA A 24 4.79 -46.53 36.31
N GLY A 25 4.26 -45.31 36.44
CA GLY A 25 3.68 -44.75 37.67
C GLY A 25 2.18 -44.47 37.47
N LYS A 26 1.36 -44.70 38.50
CA LYS A 26 -0.10 -44.45 38.44
C LYS A 26 -0.46 -42.97 38.71
N PRO A 27 -1.61 -42.48 38.20
CA PRO A 27 -1.93 -41.06 38.17
C PRO A 27 -2.60 -40.54 39.46
N SER A 28 -2.44 -39.24 39.71
CA SER A 28 -3.31 -38.40 40.54
C SER A 28 -4.02 -37.38 39.64
N GLY A 29 -5.35 -37.45 39.53
CA GLY A 29 -6.13 -36.70 38.53
C GLY A 29 -6.59 -35.29 38.96
N GLY A 30 -7.17 -34.54 38.02
CA GLY A 30 -7.62 -33.16 38.27
C GLY A 30 -8.36 -32.45 37.12
N GLY A 31 -9.18 -33.16 36.33
CA GLY A 31 -9.98 -32.58 35.23
C GLY A 31 -9.20 -32.27 33.93
N GLY A 32 -9.84 -32.12 32.77
CA GLY A 32 -11.29 -32.25 32.53
C GLY A 32 -11.77 -31.54 31.26
N GLY A 33 -11.19 -31.85 30.10
CA GLY A 33 -11.57 -31.27 28.80
C GLY A 33 -11.08 -32.13 27.64
N GLY A 34 -11.83 -32.18 26.54
CA GLY A 34 -11.60 -33.13 25.43
C GLY A 34 -10.35 -32.80 24.61
N GLY A 35 -9.32 -33.65 24.70
CA GLY A 35 -8.10 -33.55 23.90
C GLY A 35 -8.30 -34.02 22.46
N GLY A 36 -8.93 -33.20 21.62
CA GLY A 36 -8.83 -33.34 20.16
C GLY A 36 -7.40 -33.06 19.69
N SER A 37 -6.98 -33.71 18.60
CA SER A 37 -5.67 -33.42 17.99
C SER A 37 -5.69 -32.01 17.41
N THR A 38 -4.75 -31.16 17.84
CA THR A 38 -4.58 -29.80 17.32
C THR A 38 -3.58 -29.77 16.19
N ILE A 39 -3.86 -28.98 15.16
CA ILE A 39 -2.93 -28.71 14.05
C ILE A 39 -2.05 -27.52 14.46
N PRO A 40 -0.73 -27.68 14.66
CA PRO A 40 0.16 -26.57 14.99
C PRO A 40 0.50 -25.73 13.75
N PRO A 41 0.95 -24.48 13.91
CA PRO A 41 1.47 -23.68 12.82
C PRO A 41 2.63 -24.36 12.09
N LYS A 42 2.67 -24.16 10.77
CA LYS A 42 3.69 -24.70 9.87
C LYS A 42 5.08 -24.13 10.19
N ASN A 43 5.14 -22.81 10.42
CA ASN A 43 6.37 -22.05 10.61
C ASN A 43 6.46 -21.48 12.04
N ALA A 44 7.68 -21.27 12.54
CA ALA A 44 8.00 -20.68 13.84
C ALA A 44 7.72 -19.17 13.86
N PHE A 45 8.00 -18.53 12.73
CA PHE A 45 7.63 -17.16 12.41
C PHE A 45 7.02 -17.17 11.00
N ASN A 46 5.97 -16.38 10.78
CA ASN A 46 5.54 -15.98 9.45
C ASN A 46 6.06 -14.57 9.18
N ILE A 47 6.59 -14.33 8.00
CA ILE A 47 6.86 -12.98 7.51
C ILE A 47 5.80 -12.72 6.44
N LEU A 48 4.75 -12.00 6.83
CA LEU A 48 3.67 -11.58 5.95
C LEU A 48 4.24 -10.48 5.07
N MET A 49 4.42 -10.72 3.77
CA MET A 49 5.03 -9.74 2.85
C MET A 49 4.01 -9.27 1.83
N ASN A 50 3.84 -7.97 1.72
CA ASN A 50 2.97 -7.31 0.76
C ASN A 50 3.78 -6.27 0.02
N TYR A 51 3.13 -5.63 -0.94
CA TYR A 51 3.68 -4.49 -1.63
C TYR A 51 2.64 -3.37 -1.69
N GLU A 52 3.10 -2.13 -1.74
CA GLU A 52 2.20 -1.04 -2.10
C GLU A 52 1.97 -1.02 -3.60
N LEU A 53 0.69 -1.15 -3.99
CA LEU A 53 0.27 -0.99 -5.37
C LEU A 53 0.19 0.50 -5.73
N GLY A 54 1.35 1.15 -5.76
CA GLY A 54 1.53 2.23 -6.71
C GLY A 54 1.43 1.63 -8.10
N MET A 55 0.45 2.07 -8.90
CA MET A 55 0.26 1.57 -10.27
C MET A 55 1.28 2.19 -11.24
N HIS A 56 2.56 2.09 -10.87
CA HIS A 56 3.68 2.67 -11.61
C HIS A 56 3.99 1.85 -12.84
N CYS A 57 3.22 2.10 -13.90
CA CYS A 57 3.60 1.77 -15.27
C CYS A 57 5.05 2.21 -15.49
N THR A 58 5.95 1.27 -15.77
CA THR A 58 7.31 1.63 -16.16
C THR A 58 7.25 2.45 -17.46
N GLY A 59 7.66 3.72 -17.37
CA GLY A 59 7.55 4.68 -18.46
C GLY A 59 8.30 4.24 -19.72
N PHE A 60 7.72 4.53 -20.88
CA PHE A 60 8.32 4.29 -22.19
C PHE A 60 9.63 5.06 -22.35
N GLU A 61 10.75 4.36 -22.19
CA GLU A 61 12.09 4.92 -22.32
C GLU A 61 12.30 6.21 -21.50
N PHE A 62 12.85 6.05 -20.29
CA PHE A 62 13.10 7.15 -19.36
C PHE A 62 14.02 8.25 -19.92
N SER A 63 14.74 8.01 -21.02
CA SER A 63 15.49 9.05 -21.74
C SER A 63 14.62 10.05 -22.52
N TYR A 64 13.30 9.84 -22.61
CA TYR A 64 12.37 10.70 -23.36
C TYR A 64 11.25 11.22 -22.49
N CYS A 65 10.45 10.34 -21.91
CA CYS A 65 9.35 10.72 -21.06
C CYS A 65 9.01 9.59 -20.08
N CYS A 66 8.36 9.96 -18.98
CA CYS A 66 7.87 8.98 -18.02
C CYS A 66 6.50 9.40 -17.53
N ILE A 67 5.52 8.49 -17.65
CA ILE A 67 4.16 8.71 -17.16
C ILE A 67 4.13 8.59 -15.64
N LEU A 68 4.73 7.55 -15.06
CA LEU A 68 4.81 7.34 -13.61
C LEU A 68 6.18 6.76 -13.22
N PRO A 69 6.87 7.29 -12.19
CA PRO A 69 8.18 6.79 -11.77
C PRO A 69 8.05 5.36 -11.22
N PRO A 70 8.84 4.38 -11.72
CA PRO A 70 8.74 2.99 -11.30
C PRO A 70 9.39 2.82 -9.94
N TYR A 71 8.57 2.88 -8.90
CA TYR A 71 8.96 2.47 -7.56
C TYR A 71 7.98 1.46 -7.00
N ASN A 72 8.52 0.46 -6.32
CA ASN A 72 7.76 -0.49 -5.52
C ASN A 72 8.15 -0.32 -4.04
N SER A 73 7.43 -0.95 -3.13
CA SER A 73 7.74 -0.88 -1.69
C SER A 73 7.48 -2.24 -1.07
N ILE A 74 8.48 -2.86 -0.46
CA ILE A 74 8.25 -4.02 0.42
C ILE A 74 7.55 -3.50 1.66
N LEU A 75 6.37 -4.03 1.98
CA LEU A 75 5.76 -3.90 3.31
C LEU A 75 5.70 -5.28 3.97
N ALA A 76 5.99 -5.38 5.25
CA ALA A 76 5.97 -6.67 5.95
C ALA A 76 5.52 -6.58 7.42
N GLN A 77 4.93 -7.68 7.89
CA GLN A 77 4.68 -7.91 9.32
C GLN A 77 5.22 -9.29 9.71
N VAL A 78 6.04 -9.33 10.76
CA VAL A 78 6.57 -10.59 11.29
C VAL A 78 5.68 -11.05 12.45
N VAL A 79 5.10 -12.24 12.34
CA VAL A 79 4.30 -12.87 13.39
C VAL A 79 5.02 -14.10 13.92
N LYS A 80 5.40 -14.08 15.19
CA LYS A 80 5.87 -15.27 15.91
C LYS A 80 4.68 -16.14 16.29
N THR A 81 4.72 -17.42 15.93
CA THR A 81 3.55 -18.31 16.00
C THR A 81 3.54 -19.17 17.28
N GLU A 82 2.39 -19.77 17.60
CA GLU A 82 2.30 -20.73 18.73
C GLU A 82 3.19 -21.98 18.56
N LYS A 83 3.81 -22.22 17.39
CA LYS A 83 4.82 -23.29 17.20
C LYS A 83 6.03 -23.09 18.12
N THR A 84 6.37 -21.84 18.42
CA THR A 84 7.50 -21.48 19.33
C THR A 84 7.14 -21.48 20.82
N SER A 85 5.90 -21.86 21.16
CA SER A 85 5.23 -21.72 22.46
C SER A 85 4.94 -20.28 22.88
N GLY A 86 3.85 -20.10 23.63
CA GLY A 86 3.26 -18.80 23.94
C GLY A 86 1.93 -18.58 23.20
N LYS A 87 1.47 -17.33 23.16
CA LYS A 87 0.44 -16.83 22.24
C LYS A 87 1.14 -16.14 21.06
N PRO A 88 0.51 -16.02 19.87
CA PRO A 88 1.14 -15.31 18.76
C PRO A 88 1.40 -13.85 19.12
N SER A 89 2.44 -13.29 18.52
CA SER A 89 2.79 -11.88 18.65
C SER A 89 3.31 -11.34 17.33
N LEU A 90 2.83 -10.16 16.94
CA LEU A 90 3.58 -9.28 16.04
C LEU A 90 4.93 -8.96 16.67
N MET A 91 5.97 -8.87 15.84
CA MET A 91 7.32 -8.57 16.27
C MET A 91 7.65 -7.11 15.97
N GLU A 92 7.93 -6.37 17.03
CA GLU A 92 8.31 -4.96 17.03
C GLU A 92 9.83 -4.80 16.86
N ALA A 93 10.27 -3.55 16.68
CA ALA A 93 11.69 -3.22 16.58
C ALA A 93 12.33 -2.84 17.92
N ASP A 94 13.66 -2.85 17.92
CA ASP A 94 14.53 -2.26 18.94
C ASP A 94 14.65 -0.74 18.74
N ASP A 95 14.44 0.06 19.79
CA ASP A 95 14.56 1.53 19.71
C ASP A 95 16.01 2.04 19.82
N THR A 96 16.99 1.15 20.01
CA THR A 96 18.38 1.53 20.35
C THR A 96 19.47 0.86 19.51
N ASP A 97 19.35 -0.43 19.19
CA ASP A 97 20.33 -1.20 18.43
C ASP A 97 19.97 -1.23 16.94
N GLY A 98 20.92 -0.85 16.07
CA GLY A 98 20.81 -0.99 14.62
C GLY A 98 19.84 -0.01 13.97
N LEU A 99 20.23 1.26 13.87
CA LEU A 99 19.50 2.30 13.13
C LEU A 99 20.04 2.45 11.69
N ASP A 100 19.17 2.86 10.77
CA ASP A 100 19.52 3.18 9.38
C ASP A 100 20.12 4.59 9.21
N ALA A 101 20.38 5.00 7.96
CA ALA A 101 20.91 6.32 7.62
C ALA A 101 19.96 7.50 7.93
N LEU A 102 18.69 7.23 8.26
CA LEU A 102 17.66 8.21 8.63
C LEU A 102 17.23 8.07 10.10
N GLY A 103 17.94 7.26 10.90
CA GLY A 103 17.70 7.05 12.33
C GLY A 103 16.59 6.04 12.68
N ARG A 104 16.07 5.29 11.70
CA ARG A 104 14.98 4.32 11.89
C ARG A 104 15.49 2.94 12.33
N PRO A 105 14.78 2.21 13.21
CA PRO A 105 15.15 0.85 13.59
C PRO A 105 15.22 -0.16 12.44
N THR A 106 16.18 -1.08 12.49
CA THR A 106 16.31 -2.23 11.57
C THR A 106 16.32 -3.60 12.27
N VAL A 107 16.33 -3.62 13.61
CA VAL A 107 16.49 -4.82 14.44
C VAL A 107 15.17 -5.26 15.05
N VAL A 108 14.74 -6.48 14.75
CA VAL A 108 13.56 -7.14 15.32
C VAL A 108 13.89 -7.65 16.74
N ARG A 109 13.14 -7.21 17.76
CA ARG A 109 13.35 -7.64 19.16
C ARG A 109 12.49 -8.85 19.53
N ASP A 110 13.06 -9.86 20.20
CA ASP A 110 12.36 -11.06 20.65
C ASP A 110 12.54 -11.33 22.14
N LYS A 111 11.40 -11.39 22.84
CA LYS A 111 11.28 -11.67 24.28
C LYS A 111 11.83 -13.05 24.67
N ALA A 112 12.03 -13.97 23.72
CA ALA A 112 12.73 -15.23 23.99
C ALA A 112 14.22 -15.02 24.27
N LEU A 113 14.80 -15.86 25.14
CA LEU A 113 16.22 -15.80 25.49
C LEU A 113 17.06 -16.77 24.65
N ASP A 114 18.32 -16.40 24.41
CA ASP A 114 19.36 -17.27 23.86
C ASP A 114 19.94 -18.24 24.93
N SER A 115 20.98 -18.99 24.58
CA SER A 115 21.68 -19.89 25.50
C SER A 115 22.46 -19.18 26.62
N ASN A 116 22.79 -17.90 26.46
CA ASN A 116 23.53 -17.07 27.41
C ASN A 116 22.59 -16.33 28.39
N GLY A 117 21.30 -16.21 28.07
CA GLY A 117 20.32 -15.41 28.81
C GLY A 117 20.19 -13.96 28.32
N ASN A 118 20.60 -13.68 27.09
CA ASN A 118 20.31 -12.44 26.36
C ASN A 118 18.97 -12.57 25.64
N PHE A 119 18.30 -11.44 25.40
CA PHE A 119 17.15 -11.44 24.50
C PHE A 119 17.64 -11.66 23.07
N LYS A 120 16.81 -12.30 22.25
CA LYS A 120 17.16 -12.52 20.85
C LYS A 120 16.86 -11.26 20.05
N LYS A 121 17.77 -10.92 19.16
CA LYS A 121 17.66 -9.80 18.22
C LYS A 121 17.91 -10.35 16.81
N TYR A 122 17.09 -9.95 15.85
CA TYR A 122 17.17 -10.39 14.46
C TYR A 122 17.18 -9.20 13.50
N VAL A 123 17.51 -9.41 12.24
CA VAL A 123 17.26 -8.45 11.15
C VAL A 123 16.47 -9.13 10.03
N LEU A 124 15.77 -8.33 9.23
CA LEU A 124 15.05 -8.79 8.03
C LEU A 124 15.86 -8.43 6.79
N ARG A 125 16.71 -9.35 6.33
CA ARG A 125 17.47 -9.17 5.08
C ARG A 125 16.56 -9.40 3.89
N TYR A 126 16.38 -8.40 3.04
CA TYR A 126 15.57 -8.51 1.81
C TYR A 126 16.40 -8.60 0.54
N TRP A 127 15.80 -9.14 -0.52
CA TRP A 127 16.33 -9.08 -1.88
C TRP A 127 15.21 -9.32 -2.91
N HIS A 128 15.58 -9.15 -4.17
CA HIS A 128 14.74 -9.40 -5.32
C HIS A 128 15.21 -10.67 -6.04
N ASP A 129 14.29 -11.59 -6.25
CA ASP A 129 14.48 -12.84 -6.99
C ASP A 129 14.16 -12.58 -8.48
N ALA A 130 15.19 -12.63 -9.32
CA ALA A 130 15.14 -12.62 -10.77
C ALA A 130 14.16 -13.68 -11.32
N GLN A 131 13.48 -13.37 -12.43
CA GLN A 131 12.44 -14.23 -13.02
C GLN A 131 12.88 -14.80 -14.38
N PRO A 132 13.77 -15.81 -14.39
CA PRO A 132 14.33 -16.35 -15.62
C PRO A 132 13.28 -17.08 -16.47
N ARG A 133 13.51 -17.03 -17.77
CA ARG A 133 12.63 -17.62 -18.78
C ARG A 133 12.71 -19.15 -18.83
N ASN A 134 11.62 -19.81 -18.43
CA ASN A 134 11.56 -21.27 -18.32
C ASN A 134 11.25 -22.02 -19.64
N ASP A 135 11.04 -21.34 -20.78
CA ASP A 135 10.81 -21.97 -22.09
C ASP A 135 12.10 -22.38 -22.85
N GLY A 136 13.26 -21.98 -22.34
CA GLY A 136 14.57 -22.29 -22.92
C GLY A 136 15.13 -21.25 -23.90
N ARG A 137 14.45 -20.11 -24.16
CA ARG A 137 15.01 -18.99 -24.93
C ARG A 137 15.88 -18.03 -24.11
N GLY A 138 15.78 -18.04 -22.78
CA GLY A 138 16.57 -17.17 -21.89
C GLY A 138 18.01 -17.65 -21.69
N ALA A 139 18.90 -16.72 -21.35
CA ALA A 139 20.28 -17.04 -21.00
C ALA A 139 20.38 -17.93 -19.73
N PRO A 140 21.41 -18.79 -19.58
CA PRO A 140 21.57 -19.60 -18.37
C PRO A 140 21.95 -18.76 -17.14
N GLN A 141 20.99 -18.52 -16.23
CA GLN A 141 21.28 -17.89 -14.95
C GLN A 141 22.08 -18.81 -14.01
N SER A 142 23.04 -18.23 -13.29
CA SER A 142 23.79 -18.88 -12.20
C SER A 142 23.35 -18.41 -10.80
N SER A 143 22.39 -17.48 -10.75
CA SER A 143 21.88 -16.80 -9.56
C SER A 143 20.36 -16.60 -9.70
N THR A 144 19.62 -16.63 -8.60
CA THR A 144 18.25 -16.09 -8.58
C THR A 144 18.22 -14.64 -8.09
N LEU A 145 19.33 -14.04 -7.66
CA LEU A 145 19.39 -12.63 -7.25
C LEU A 145 19.54 -11.74 -8.48
N ILE A 146 18.74 -10.66 -8.57
CA ILE A 146 18.98 -9.57 -9.54
C ILE A 146 20.40 -9.03 -9.32
N SER A 147 21.22 -9.07 -10.36
CA SER A 147 22.62 -8.65 -10.31
C SER A 147 22.78 -7.14 -10.43
N GLN A 148 23.99 -6.65 -10.16
CA GLN A 148 24.34 -5.25 -10.42
C GLN A 148 24.25 -4.89 -11.92
N VAL A 149 24.44 -5.85 -12.84
CA VAL A 149 24.38 -5.59 -14.29
C VAL A 149 22.94 -5.42 -14.75
N GLU A 150 22.02 -6.24 -14.24
CA GLU A 150 20.58 -6.09 -14.45
C GLU A 150 20.05 -4.84 -13.73
N GLY A 151 20.56 -4.51 -12.53
CA GLY A 151 20.32 -3.21 -11.90
C GLY A 151 20.79 -2.03 -12.75
N HIS A 152 21.89 -2.17 -13.51
CA HIS A 152 22.32 -1.16 -14.49
C HIS A 152 21.46 -1.12 -15.76
N SER A 153 20.48 -2.01 -15.95
CA SER A 153 19.43 -1.86 -16.98
C SER A 153 18.28 -0.93 -16.56
N LEU A 154 18.24 -0.52 -15.29
CA LEU A 154 17.22 0.43 -14.79
C LEU A 154 17.38 1.79 -15.47
N LEU A 155 16.59 2.01 -16.52
CA LEU A 155 16.58 3.23 -17.34
C LEU A 155 16.47 4.51 -16.49
N MET A 156 15.70 4.46 -15.38
CA MET A 156 15.54 5.60 -14.47
C MET A 156 16.87 6.11 -13.87
N TRP A 157 17.83 5.24 -13.55
CA TRP A 157 19.10 5.65 -12.89
C TRP A 157 20.24 5.95 -13.85
N ASN A 158 20.14 5.45 -15.09
CA ASN A 158 21.03 5.85 -16.17
C ASN A 158 20.60 7.19 -16.80
N THR A 159 19.37 7.63 -16.54
CA THR A 159 18.85 8.94 -16.95
C THR A 159 19.39 10.03 -16.01
N VAL A 160 20.42 10.73 -16.50
CA VAL A 160 20.90 12.00 -15.91
C VAL A 160 19.81 13.05 -16.08
N GLN A 161 19.43 13.71 -14.98
CA GLN A 161 18.32 14.66 -14.96
C GLN A 161 18.62 15.78 -13.97
N ASP A 162 18.27 17.01 -14.36
CA ASP A 162 18.52 18.25 -13.58
C ASP A 162 17.89 18.14 -12.19
N SER A 163 18.72 18.19 -11.14
CA SER A 163 18.26 18.28 -9.76
C SER A 163 17.80 19.71 -9.44
N VAL A 164 16.80 19.88 -8.56
CA VAL A 164 16.11 21.18 -8.44
C VAL A 164 17.00 22.25 -7.80
N ALA A 165 17.02 23.45 -8.40
CA ALA A 165 17.75 24.58 -7.84
C ALA A 165 16.99 25.19 -6.66
N LEU A 166 17.73 25.58 -5.61
CA LEU A 166 17.19 26.33 -4.47
C LEU A 166 17.68 27.78 -4.50
N ASN A 167 16.81 28.71 -4.07
CA ASN A 167 17.17 30.09 -3.85
C ASN A 167 17.84 30.29 -2.48
N ALA A 168 18.27 31.53 -2.19
CA ALA A 168 18.99 31.86 -0.95
C ALA A 168 18.20 31.65 0.37
N ASN A 169 16.87 31.45 0.30
CA ASN A 169 16.03 31.12 1.45
C ASN A 169 15.78 29.61 1.60
N GLY A 170 16.27 28.77 0.66
CA GLY A 170 16.01 27.33 0.61
C GLY A 170 14.82 26.92 -0.25
N ALA A 171 14.09 27.87 -0.85
CA ALA A 171 12.91 27.57 -1.66
C ALA A 171 13.28 27.10 -3.07
N ILE A 172 12.47 26.21 -3.63
CA ILE A 172 12.59 25.76 -5.03
C ILE A 172 12.46 26.95 -5.98
N ILE A 173 13.32 26.97 -7.01
CA ILE A 173 13.22 27.91 -8.12
C ILE A 173 12.22 27.36 -9.14
N TYR A 174 11.23 28.18 -9.50
CA TYR A 174 10.23 27.88 -10.52
C TYR A 174 10.37 28.81 -11.73
N ASP A 175 9.99 28.32 -12.90
CA ASP A 175 9.94 29.11 -14.13
C ASP A 175 8.67 30.00 -14.19
N ALA A 176 8.50 30.73 -15.29
CA ALA A 176 7.34 31.62 -15.50
C ALA A 176 5.98 30.88 -15.61
N ASN A 177 5.97 29.55 -15.70
CA ASN A 177 4.79 28.70 -15.82
C ASN A 177 4.44 27.98 -14.50
N GLY A 178 5.32 28.07 -13.50
CA GLY A 178 5.24 27.31 -12.24
C GLY A 178 5.96 25.97 -12.25
N VAL A 179 6.83 25.72 -13.23
CA VAL A 179 7.58 24.47 -13.38
C VAL A 179 8.92 24.55 -12.64
N ALA A 180 9.24 23.54 -11.82
CA ALA A 180 10.49 23.50 -11.06
C ALA A 180 11.74 23.45 -11.98
N GLN A 181 12.63 24.42 -11.81
CA GLN A 181 13.90 24.55 -12.55
C GLN A 181 15.03 23.85 -11.81
N GLY A 182 15.93 23.22 -12.57
CA GLY A 182 17.21 22.76 -12.03
C GLY A 182 18.29 23.83 -12.09
N ASP A 183 19.51 23.51 -11.65
CA ASP A 183 20.61 24.47 -11.59
C ASP A 183 21.42 24.58 -12.90
N GLY A 184 21.24 23.61 -13.81
CA GLY A 184 21.87 23.58 -15.12
C GLY A 184 23.29 22.99 -15.14
N ASP A 185 23.81 22.53 -14.01
CA ASP A 185 24.81 21.45 -13.99
C ASP A 185 24.11 20.10 -14.19
N PHE A 186 24.89 19.11 -14.62
CA PHE A 186 24.48 17.74 -14.89
C PHE A 186 25.59 16.74 -14.53
N THR A 187 26.57 17.21 -13.77
CA THR A 187 27.76 16.47 -13.33
C THR A 187 27.81 16.33 -11.81
N GLY A 188 26.81 16.88 -11.11
CA GLY A 188 26.65 16.76 -9.67
C GLY A 188 26.17 15.37 -9.24
N PRO A 189 26.45 14.96 -7.98
CA PRO A 189 25.97 13.68 -7.44
C PRO A 189 24.44 13.66 -7.23
N THR A 190 23.79 14.82 -7.31
CA THR A 190 22.35 14.98 -7.26
C THR A 190 21.65 14.70 -8.59
N ASP A 191 22.34 14.72 -9.73
CA ASP A 191 21.70 14.81 -11.06
C ASP A 191 21.25 13.46 -11.62
N ASN A 192 20.29 12.84 -10.94
CA ASN A 192 19.61 11.64 -11.38
C ASN A 192 18.08 11.81 -11.29
N TYR A 193 17.36 10.98 -12.06
CA TYR A 193 15.91 11.06 -12.17
C TYR A 193 15.17 11.03 -10.83
N ALA A 194 15.59 10.22 -9.85
CA ALA A 194 14.89 10.10 -8.56
C ALA A 194 14.96 11.39 -7.74
N ASN A 195 16.16 11.96 -7.61
CA ASN A 195 16.36 13.28 -7.01
C ASN A 195 15.54 14.37 -7.74
N ALA A 196 15.42 14.24 -9.06
CA ALA A 196 14.69 15.17 -9.92
C ALA A 196 13.15 15.11 -9.85
N TRP A 197 12.54 14.09 -9.21
CA TRP A 197 11.08 14.03 -8.94
C TRP A 197 10.69 14.08 -7.46
N LEU A 198 11.52 13.55 -6.55
CA LEU A 198 11.22 13.50 -5.09
C LEU A 198 11.27 14.87 -4.39
N ASN A 199 11.82 15.91 -5.03
CA ASN A 199 12.14 17.22 -4.42
C ASN A 199 10.97 18.09 -3.95
N HIS A 200 9.75 17.75 -4.34
CA HIS A 200 8.55 18.35 -3.76
C HIS A 200 8.28 17.86 -2.32
N LEU A 201 8.86 16.72 -1.91
CA LEU A 201 8.75 16.14 -0.57
C LEU A 201 9.85 16.62 0.38
N TYR A 202 9.53 16.68 1.67
CA TYR A 202 10.47 17.08 2.72
C TYR A 202 10.09 16.57 4.12
N ILE A 203 11.03 16.65 5.06
CA ILE A 203 10.84 16.42 6.50
C ILE A 203 11.41 17.58 7.32
N TYR A 204 11.14 17.62 8.64
CA TYR A 204 11.68 18.65 9.55
C TYR A 204 12.65 18.12 10.61
N ALA A 205 12.58 16.84 10.96
CA ALA A 205 13.45 16.22 11.96
C ALA A 205 13.60 14.70 11.77
N ASP A 206 12.50 14.01 11.52
CA ASP A 206 12.43 12.55 11.36
C ASP A 206 11.38 12.14 10.30
N LEU A 207 11.28 10.83 10.05
CA LEU A 207 10.25 10.22 9.22
C LEU A 207 8.98 9.81 10.00
N GLU A 208 8.80 10.24 11.24
CA GLU A 208 7.51 10.12 11.94
C GLU A 208 6.72 11.45 11.94
N GLY A 209 6.99 12.34 10.99
CA GLY A 209 6.29 13.62 10.87
C GLY A 209 6.53 14.57 12.06
N SER A 210 7.68 14.52 12.73
CA SER A 210 7.99 15.51 13.76
C SER A 210 8.39 16.85 13.14
N ASN A 211 7.59 17.88 13.41
CA ASN A 211 7.94 19.29 13.18
C ASN A 211 8.16 19.99 14.54
N PRO A 212 9.33 19.80 15.20
CA PRO A 212 9.53 20.20 16.60
C PRO A 212 9.58 21.72 16.83
N THR A 213 9.67 22.52 15.76
CA THR A 213 9.62 23.98 15.81
C THR A 213 8.29 24.55 15.33
N ASN A 214 7.34 23.70 14.92
CA ASN A 214 6.10 24.07 14.24
C ASN A 214 6.32 25.09 13.11
N SER A 215 7.31 24.82 12.26
CA SER A 215 7.79 25.75 11.25
C SER A 215 7.26 25.40 9.85
N THR A 216 7.09 26.43 9.03
CA THR A 216 6.71 26.39 7.60
C THR A 216 7.82 26.94 6.69
N LEU A 217 8.82 27.58 7.29
CA LEU A 217 9.88 28.37 6.63
C LEU A 217 10.77 27.45 5.76
N GLU A 218 11.11 27.89 4.54
CA GLU A 218 11.79 27.04 3.56
C GLU A 218 13.14 26.49 4.03
N ARG A 219 13.99 27.35 4.61
CA ARG A 219 15.30 26.98 5.18
C ARG A 219 15.28 25.91 6.29
N ASN A 220 14.10 25.57 6.82
CA ASN A 220 13.95 24.53 7.84
C ASN A 220 13.49 23.17 7.25
N LYS A 221 13.16 23.11 5.95
CA LYS A 221 12.71 21.90 5.25
C LYS A 221 13.92 21.08 4.80
N ILE A 222 14.04 19.85 5.31
CA ILE A 222 15.00 18.86 4.82
C ILE A 222 14.36 18.22 3.57
N ARG A 223 14.59 18.81 2.41
CA ARG A 223 14.04 18.35 1.12
C ARG A 223 14.65 17.01 0.69
N LEU A 224 13.81 16.15 0.12
CA LEU A 224 14.23 14.86 -0.44
C LEU A 224 14.78 15.07 -1.86
N GLY A 225 15.85 14.41 -2.25
CA GLY A 225 16.44 14.56 -3.58
C GLY A 225 17.15 15.89 -3.87
N VAL A 226 17.51 16.69 -2.87
CA VAL A 226 18.12 18.03 -3.05
C VAL A 226 19.43 18.18 -2.30
N ALA A 227 20.39 18.91 -2.88
CA ALA A 227 21.66 19.24 -2.23
C ALA A 227 21.44 19.96 -0.88
N GLY A 228 22.08 19.46 0.18
CA GLY A 228 21.88 19.93 1.56
C GLY A 228 20.70 19.30 2.29
N GLY A 229 19.82 18.57 1.60
CA GLY A 229 18.80 17.69 2.16
C GLY A 229 19.21 16.22 2.10
N VAL A 230 18.25 15.33 1.86
CA VAL A 230 18.50 13.89 1.65
C VAL A 230 18.81 13.66 0.16
N VAL A 231 20.04 13.30 -0.20
CA VAL A 231 20.42 12.98 -1.59
C VAL A 231 20.42 11.47 -1.80
N TYR A 232 19.72 10.97 -2.83
CA TYR A 232 19.66 9.54 -3.14
C TYR A 232 20.81 9.11 -4.07
N PRO A 233 21.66 8.15 -3.66
CA PRO A 233 22.61 7.50 -4.55
C PRO A 233 21.91 6.66 -5.63
N PRO A 234 22.57 6.43 -6.78
CA PRO A 234 22.07 5.51 -7.81
C PRO A 234 21.74 4.11 -7.25
N ASN A 235 20.65 3.52 -7.73
CA ASN A 235 20.15 2.20 -7.33
C ASN A 235 19.68 2.10 -5.86
N THR A 236 19.23 3.21 -5.26
CA THR A 236 18.61 3.25 -3.93
C THR A 236 17.20 3.81 -3.99
N GLY A 237 16.27 3.29 -3.18
CA GLY A 237 14.91 3.79 -3.09
C GLY A 237 14.79 5.08 -2.26
N ALA A 238 13.61 5.71 -2.31
CA ALA A 238 13.29 6.99 -1.68
C ALA A 238 13.46 7.05 -0.14
N ALA A 239 13.75 5.92 0.52
CA ALA A 239 14.14 5.86 1.92
C ALA A 239 15.53 5.23 2.13
N LEU A 240 16.48 5.51 1.22
CA LEU A 240 17.88 5.05 1.19
C LEU A 240 18.06 3.51 1.18
N HIS A 241 17.03 2.79 0.75
CA HIS A 241 17.02 1.32 0.66
C HIS A 241 17.73 0.82 -0.62
N PRO A 242 18.85 0.07 -0.53
CA PRO A 242 19.57 -0.43 -1.71
C PRO A 242 18.82 -1.52 -2.46
N MET A 243 18.84 -1.50 -3.81
CA MET A 243 18.04 -2.45 -4.60
C MET A 243 18.37 -3.94 -4.44
N GLY A 244 19.62 -4.26 -4.13
CA GLY A 244 20.05 -5.65 -4.02
C GLY A 244 21.42 -5.78 -3.36
N PRO A 245 21.81 -6.99 -2.94
CA PRO A 245 22.91 -7.24 -2.00
C PRO A 245 24.31 -6.82 -2.46
N GLY A 246 24.48 -6.31 -3.69
CA GLY A 246 25.71 -5.68 -4.18
C GLY A 246 25.75 -4.15 -4.08
N VAL A 247 24.62 -3.47 -3.86
CA VAL A 247 24.53 -1.99 -3.87
C VAL A 247 24.97 -1.42 -2.52
N THR A 248 26.28 -1.41 -2.29
CA THR A 248 26.91 -1.04 -1.00
C THR A 248 27.50 0.38 -0.99
N GLY A 249 26.83 1.33 -1.66
CA GLY A 249 27.27 2.70 -1.89
C GLY A 249 27.28 3.61 -0.64
N GLY A 250 28.07 3.28 0.38
CA GLY A 250 28.32 4.11 1.57
C GLY A 250 27.25 4.06 2.67
N ILE A 251 26.13 3.36 2.44
CA ILE A 251 25.01 3.26 3.40
C ILE A 251 25.25 2.09 4.36
N PRO A 252 25.31 2.30 5.70
CA PRO A 252 25.39 1.22 6.68
C PRO A 252 24.15 0.32 6.68
N GLY A 253 24.31 -0.96 7.03
CA GLY A 253 23.21 -1.93 7.22
C GLY A 253 23.05 -2.95 6.09
N SER A 254 23.02 -2.49 4.83
CA SER A 254 22.88 -3.30 3.59
C SER A 254 21.65 -4.21 3.55
N ASN A 255 20.64 -3.82 2.75
CA ASN A 255 19.46 -4.64 2.42
C ASN A 255 18.69 -5.19 3.65
N THR A 256 18.51 -4.38 4.68
CA THR A 256 17.64 -4.67 5.84
C THR A 256 16.37 -3.84 5.77
N LEU A 257 15.20 -4.42 6.07
CA LEU A 257 13.95 -3.66 6.22
C LEU A 257 14.02 -2.75 7.46
N THR A 258 13.49 -1.54 7.38
CA THR A 258 13.33 -0.60 8.51
C THR A 258 11.94 -0.70 9.12
N PHE A 259 11.78 -0.34 10.40
CA PHE A 259 10.47 -0.31 11.05
C PHE A 259 9.84 1.09 10.98
N SER A 260 8.57 1.18 10.61
CA SER A 260 7.82 2.44 10.41
C SER A 260 7.36 3.14 11.71
N GLY A 261 7.79 2.66 12.88
CA GLY A 261 7.53 3.31 14.18
C GLY A 261 6.05 3.31 14.59
N ASP A 262 5.71 4.21 15.52
CA ASP A 262 4.38 4.30 16.13
C ASP A 262 3.41 5.17 15.30
N LYS A 263 3.93 6.01 14.40
CA LYS A 263 3.12 6.88 13.51
C LYS A 263 3.06 6.42 12.06
N GLY A 264 3.93 5.50 11.65
CA GLY A 264 4.18 5.22 10.24
C GLY A 264 5.22 6.16 9.63
N THR A 265 5.65 5.84 8.41
CA THR A 265 6.60 6.69 7.67
C THR A 265 5.84 7.86 7.04
N VAL A 266 6.10 9.06 7.54
CA VAL A 266 5.41 10.31 7.18
C VAL A 266 6.41 11.34 6.63
N VAL A 267 6.07 11.90 5.48
CA VAL A 267 6.76 13.06 4.85
C VAL A 267 5.78 14.22 4.69
N TYR A 268 6.25 15.39 4.25
CA TYR A 268 5.41 16.55 3.93
C TYR A 268 5.48 16.93 2.45
N THR A 269 4.39 17.50 1.94
CA THR A 269 4.30 18.11 0.60
C THR A 269 3.56 19.45 0.67
N GLN A 270 3.87 20.37 -0.27
CA GLN A 270 3.27 21.70 -0.32
C GLN A 270 1.99 21.73 -1.19
N MET A 271 0.87 22.10 -0.59
CA MET A 271 -0.44 22.25 -1.25
C MET A 271 -0.72 23.69 -1.70
N LYS A 272 -1.88 23.95 -2.32
CA LYS A 272 -2.29 25.27 -2.84
C LYS A 272 -2.31 26.38 -1.78
N VAL A 273 -2.83 26.04 -0.60
CA VAL A 273 -3.13 26.96 0.52
C VAL A 273 -2.74 26.36 1.89
N LEU A 274 -2.04 25.23 1.88
CA LEU A 274 -1.58 24.54 3.07
C LEU A 274 -0.11 24.21 2.85
N GLU A 275 0.76 24.77 3.69
CA GLU A 275 2.19 24.59 3.49
C GLU A 275 2.61 23.16 3.84
N ASN A 276 2.27 22.69 5.04
CA ASN A 276 2.67 21.38 5.54
C ASN A 276 1.49 20.38 5.51
N LEU A 277 1.22 19.74 4.37
CA LEU A 277 0.36 18.54 4.36
C LEU A 277 1.22 17.30 4.68
N PRO A 278 0.89 16.52 5.74
CA PRO A 278 1.53 15.22 5.96
C PRO A 278 1.05 14.19 4.93
N ILE A 279 1.97 13.38 4.44
CA ILE A 279 1.75 12.24 3.55
C ILE A 279 2.26 10.99 4.28
N THR A 280 1.35 10.11 4.70
CA THR A 280 1.72 8.82 5.30
C THR A 280 2.03 7.83 4.19
N LEU A 281 3.32 7.52 3.96
CA LEU A 281 3.78 6.57 2.94
C LEU A 281 3.56 5.11 3.36
N THR A 282 3.48 4.82 4.65
CA THR A 282 3.29 3.48 5.22
C THR A 282 2.71 3.59 6.63
N SER A 283 1.70 2.78 6.96
CA SER A 283 1.11 2.74 8.32
C SER A 283 2.14 2.37 9.40
N ALA A 284 1.86 2.77 10.64
CA ALA A 284 2.65 2.39 11.83
C ALA A 284 2.83 0.87 11.98
N GLY A 285 3.92 0.43 12.61
CA GLY A 285 4.15 -0.97 12.96
C GLY A 285 4.37 -1.93 11.78
N ILE A 286 4.99 -1.44 10.71
CA ILE A 286 5.31 -2.19 9.49
C ILE A 286 6.84 -2.24 9.30
N TRP A 287 7.33 -3.37 8.78
CA TRP A 287 8.71 -3.54 8.32
C TRP A 287 8.77 -3.24 6.82
N GLU A 288 9.45 -2.17 6.44
CA GLU A 288 9.39 -1.59 5.11
C GLU A 288 10.75 -1.52 4.39
N ALA A 289 10.70 -1.52 3.05
CA ALA A 289 11.73 -0.92 2.21
C ALA A 289 11.07 -0.13 1.08
N LEU A 290 11.05 1.20 1.21
CA LEU A 290 10.27 2.09 0.34
C LEU A 290 11.01 2.57 -0.89
N GLY A 291 10.25 2.70 -1.98
CA GLY A 291 10.65 3.43 -3.17
C GLY A 291 11.63 2.67 -4.07
N LEU A 292 11.64 1.34 -4.01
CA LEU A 292 12.54 0.41 -4.68
C LEU A 292 12.34 0.41 -6.22
N PRO A 293 13.29 0.94 -7.01
CA PRO A 293 13.25 0.93 -8.47
C PRO A 293 13.53 -0.45 -9.11
N LEU A 294 12.57 -0.99 -9.84
CA LEU A 294 12.65 -2.32 -10.47
C LEU A 294 12.45 -2.29 -11.99
N THR A 295 12.84 -3.39 -12.66
CA THR A 295 12.77 -3.56 -14.12
C THR A 295 11.66 -4.56 -14.50
N PRO A 296 10.96 -4.37 -15.63
CA PRO A 296 9.89 -5.27 -16.11
C PRO A 296 10.43 -6.35 -17.07
N PHE A 297 11.75 -6.47 -17.26
CA PHE A 297 12.37 -7.32 -18.26
C PHE A 297 12.91 -8.62 -17.66
N GLU A 298 13.01 -9.65 -18.50
CA GLU A 298 13.91 -10.78 -18.27
C GLU A 298 15.32 -10.32 -17.87
N ASP A 299 15.73 -10.63 -16.63
CA ASP A 299 17.10 -10.42 -16.15
C ASP A 299 18.14 -11.01 -17.13
N THR A 300 17.80 -12.16 -17.70
CA THR A 300 18.61 -12.92 -18.66
C THR A 300 18.99 -12.21 -19.96
N ILE A 301 18.30 -11.12 -20.35
CA ILE A 301 18.27 -10.72 -21.76
C ILE A 301 19.42 -9.81 -22.22
N ASN A 302 20.29 -9.34 -21.31
CA ASN A 302 21.41 -8.43 -21.64
C ASN A 302 20.96 -7.22 -22.48
N PHE A 303 19.85 -6.59 -22.06
CA PHE A 303 19.04 -5.61 -22.82
C PHE A 303 19.83 -4.60 -23.68
N PHE A 304 20.89 -3.99 -23.16
CA PHE A 304 21.69 -2.99 -23.91
C PHE A 304 22.78 -3.59 -24.83
N GLY A 305 23.15 -4.86 -24.64
CA GLY A 305 24.13 -5.56 -25.46
C GLY A 305 23.51 -6.23 -26.69
N ASP A 306 22.23 -6.58 -26.63
CA ASP A 306 21.44 -7.06 -27.78
C ASP A 306 19.96 -6.66 -27.68
N PRO A 307 19.59 -5.41 -28.03
CA PRO A 307 18.18 -5.00 -28.11
C PRO A 307 17.39 -5.70 -29.23
N GLY A 308 18.05 -6.39 -30.17
CA GLY A 308 17.40 -7.18 -31.21
C GLY A 308 16.77 -8.47 -30.66
N ALA A 309 17.30 -8.98 -29.54
CA ALA A 309 16.70 -10.09 -28.80
C ALA A 309 15.46 -9.72 -27.98
N VAL A 310 15.12 -8.44 -27.81
CA VAL A 310 14.08 -7.96 -26.89
C VAL A 310 12.72 -7.80 -27.58
N ASP A 311 11.76 -8.67 -27.27
CA ASP A 311 10.37 -8.59 -27.74
C ASP A 311 9.34 -8.51 -26.59
N GLU A 312 8.07 -8.29 -26.93
CA GLU A 312 6.96 -8.07 -25.98
C GLU A 312 6.74 -9.28 -25.03
N ASP A 313 7.11 -10.50 -25.44
CA ASP A 313 7.00 -11.74 -24.67
C ASP A 313 8.13 -11.91 -23.61
N THR A 314 9.14 -11.03 -23.67
CA THR A 314 10.28 -10.95 -22.73
C THR A 314 9.97 -10.14 -21.47
N ILE A 315 8.76 -9.56 -21.39
CA ILE A 315 8.27 -8.87 -20.19
C ILE A 315 8.01 -9.86 -19.06
N ARG A 316 8.61 -9.59 -17.90
CA ARG A 316 8.35 -10.26 -16.64
C ARG A 316 7.62 -9.25 -15.74
N PRO A 317 6.28 -9.22 -15.79
CA PRO A 317 5.46 -8.17 -15.16
C PRO A 317 5.45 -8.25 -13.62
N TYR A 318 6.21 -9.18 -13.04
CA TYR A 318 6.34 -9.36 -11.61
C TYR A 318 7.79 -9.69 -11.24
N VAL A 319 8.29 -9.12 -10.15
CA VAL A 319 9.53 -9.54 -9.48
C VAL A 319 9.18 -10.18 -8.14
N ILE A 320 9.79 -11.32 -7.82
CA ILE A 320 9.61 -11.93 -6.50
C ILE A 320 10.43 -11.14 -5.48
N MET A 321 9.81 -10.68 -4.41
CA MET A 321 10.48 -10.05 -3.27
C MET A 321 10.60 -11.08 -2.15
N ARG A 322 11.76 -11.15 -1.48
CA ARG A 322 11.98 -12.00 -0.30
C ARG A 322 12.51 -11.20 0.87
N ALA A 323 12.20 -11.66 2.08
CA ALA A 323 12.85 -11.23 3.30
C ALA A 323 13.16 -12.44 4.20
N GLN A 324 14.38 -12.51 4.72
CA GLN A 324 14.89 -13.57 5.57
C GLN A 324 15.14 -13.05 6.98
N LEU A 325 14.75 -13.83 7.99
CA LEU A 325 15.09 -13.55 9.38
C LEU A 325 16.52 -14.03 9.67
N GLU A 326 17.42 -13.13 10.03
CA GLU A 326 18.83 -13.42 10.35
C GLU A 326 19.16 -13.03 11.79
N ASP A 327 19.99 -13.79 12.48
CA ASP A 327 20.49 -13.46 13.81
C ASP A 327 21.37 -12.20 13.78
N TYR A 328 21.00 -11.17 14.54
CA TYR A 328 21.64 -9.85 14.49
C TYR A 328 23.14 -9.88 14.85
N ALA A 329 23.55 -10.78 15.74
CA ALA A 329 24.93 -10.85 16.23
C ALA A 329 25.87 -11.66 15.32
N THR A 330 25.33 -12.55 14.47
CA THR A 330 26.12 -13.49 13.67
C THR A 330 25.85 -13.44 12.17
N GLY A 331 24.78 -12.79 11.72
CA GLY A 331 24.34 -12.80 10.31
C GLY A 331 23.86 -14.17 9.83
N ALA A 332 23.63 -15.13 10.73
CA ALA A 332 23.19 -16.47 10.39
C ALA A 332 21.67 -16.52 10.18
N ALA A 333 21.21 -17.11 9.08
CA ALA A 333 19.79 -17.32 8.82
C ALA A 333 19.14 -18.14 9.96
N ILE A 334 18.02 -17.63 10.50
CA ILE A 334 17.22 -18.35 11.49
C ILE A 334 16.56 -19.54 10.80
N LEU A 335 16.84 -20.75 11.27
CA LEU A 335 16.30 -21.98 10.69
C LEU A 335 15.06 -22.49 11.44
N ASP A 336 14.05 -22.90 10.69
CA ASP A 336 12.91 -23.69 11.18
C ASP A 336 12.77 -24.96 10.34
N ASN A 337 12.59 -26.11 11.00
CA ASN A 337 12.66 -27.45 10.39
C ASN A 337 13.91 -27.70 9.49
N GLY A 338 14.98 -26.90 9.65
CA GLY A 338 16.19 -26.95 8.83
C GLY A 338 16.18 -26.09 7.56
N GLN A 339 15.11 -25.32 7.32
CA GLN A 339 15.01 -24.33 6.23
C GLN A 339 15.10 -22.91 6.80
N PRO A 340 15.64 -21.92 6.07
CA PRO A 340 15.60 -20.52 6.49
C PRO A 340 14.16 -20.00 6.69
N VAL A 341 13.95 -19.21 7.73
CA VAL A 341 12.72 -18.44 7.95
C VAL A 341 12.70 -17.30 6.94
N GLN A 342 11.85 -17.43 5.92
CA GLN A 342 11.68 -16.47 4.84
C GLN A 342 10.20 -16.15 4.63
N GLY A 343 9.92 -14.88 4.30
CA GLY A 343 8.72 -14.47 3.60
C GLY A 343 8.99 -14.32 2.11
N MET A 344 7.93 -14.28 1.32
CA MET A 344 7.98 -13.80 -0.04
C MET A 344 6.69 -13.05 -0.39
N GLY A 345 6.80 -12.11 -1.32
CA GLY A 345 5.69 -11.46 -1.99
C GLY A 345 6.03 -11.23 -3.46
N THR A 346 5.09 -10.69 -4.22
CA THR A 346 5.31 -10.30 -5.63
C THR A 346 5.32 -8.78 -5.74
N ALA A 347 6.06 -8.21 -6.69
CA ALA A 347 6.03 -6.79 -7.03
C ALA A 347 5.60 -6.66 -8.50
N PRO A 348 4.40 -6.16 -8.82
CA PRO A 348 4.00 -5.92 -10.20
C PRO A 348 4.75 -4.71 -10.78
N ILE A 349 5.46 -4.93 -11.90
CA ILE A 349 6.30 -3.94 -12.60
C ILE A 349 6.17 -4.24 -14.09
N ASP A 350 5.49 -3.39 -14.85
CA ASP A 350 5.09 -3.72 -16.23
C ASP A 350 5.10 -2.47 -17.14
N ILE A 351 5.18 -2.68 -18.46
CA ILE A 351 5.18 -1.66 -19.52
C ILE A 351 3.77 -1.61 -20.16
N PRO A 352 3.15 -0.42 -20.35
CA PRO A 352 1.90 -0.34 -21.11
C PRO A 352 2.14 -0.57 -22.61
N ASN A 353 1.10 -0.88 -23.38
CA ASN A 353 1.25 -1.25 -24.79
C ASN A 353 0.92 -0.09 -25.75
N CYS A 354 1.27 1.14 -25.37
CA CYS A 354 0.92 2.35 -26.14
C CYS A 354 1.57 2.37 -27.53
N GLU A 355 2.64 1.63 -27.79
CA GLU A 355 3.27 1.56 -29.11
C GLU A 355 2.40 0.84 -30.16
N ARG A 356 1.38 0.10 -29.72
CA ARG A 356 0.32 -0.46 -30.58
C ARG A 356 -0.62 0.59 -31.15
N CYS A 357 -0.80 1.72 -30.47
CA CYS A 357 -1.67 2.84 -30.89
C CYS A 357 -0.87 4.08 -31.36
N HIS A 358 0.29 4.35 -30.76
CA HIS A 358 1.18 5.48 -31.06
C HIS A 358 2.34 5.11 -32.00
N GLY A 359 2.58 3.82 -32.26
CA GLY A 359 3.48 3.39 -33.34
C GLY A 359 2.86 3.58 -34.72
N ILE A 360 3.50 2.97 -35.73
CA ILE A 360 3.12 3.07 -37.15
C ILE A 360 2.70 1.73 -37.77
N THR A 361 2.62 0.65 -36.97
CA THR A 361 2.16 -0.70 -37.39
C THR A 361 0.82 -0.66 -38.12
N SER A 362 -0.08 0.25 -37.71
CA SER A 362 -1.22 0.67 -38.52
C SER A 362 -1.53 2.15 -38.28
N ILE A 363 -1.42 2.95 -39.34
CA ILE A 363 -1.77 4.38 -39.32
C ILE A 363 -3.25 4.64 -39.64
N THR A 364 -4.05 3.60 -39.87
CA THR A 364 -5.48 3.67 -40.24
C THR A 364 -6.40 2.85 -39.33
N ALA A 365 -5.86 2.08 -38.38
CA ALA A 365 -6.66 1.38 -37.37
C ALA A 365 -7.49 2.36 -36.53
N VAL A 366 -8.61 1.88 -35.98
CA VAL A 366 -9.65 2.77 -35.41
C VAL A 366 -9.14 3.60 -34.23
N ASN A 367 -8.28 3.00 -33.40
CA ASN A 367 -7.64 3.58 -32.21
C ASN A 367 -6.20 4.08 -32.48
N SER A 368 -5.72 4.06 -33.73
CA SER A 368 -4.40 4.56 -34.07
C SER A 368 -4.32 6.08 -33.87
N ALA A 369 -3.38 6.53 -33.04
CA ALA A 369 -3.13 7.95 -32.83
C ALA A 369 -2.71 8.65 -34.15
N GLN A 370 -2.04 7.92 -35.05
CA GLN A 370 -1.59 8.43 -36.34
C GLN A 370 -2.74 8.72 -37.32
N ARG A 371 -3.91 8.11 -37.13
CA ARG A 371 -5.10 8.27 -37.98
C ARG A 371 -5.48 9.74 -38.20
N ASN A 372 -5.37 10.54 -37.13
CA ASN A 372 -5.66 11.98 -37.11
C ASN A 372 -4.39 12.85 -37.14
N ASN A 373 -3.20 12.25 -37.06
CA ASN A 373 -1.91 12.93 -36.87
C ASN A 373 -0.88 12.54 -37.94
N GLN A 374 -1.30 12.32 -39.19
CA GLN A 374 -0.47 11.73 -40.25
C GLN A 374 0.83 12.50 -40.56
N SER A 375 0.93 13.79 -40.19
CA SER A 375 2.15 14.59 -40.27
C SER A 375 3.27 14.14 -39.31
N ILE A 376 2.95 13.35 -38.28
CA ILE A 376 3.89 12.85 -37.26
C ILE A 376 4.44 11.47 -37.63
N VAL A 377 3.78 10.72 -38.52
CA VAL A 377 4.23 9.40 -39.01
C VAL A 377 5.70 9.39 -39.49
N PRO A 378 6.22 10.41 -40.23
CA PRO A 378 7.64 10.44 -40.62
C PRO A 378 8.60 10.52 -39.42
N PHE A 379 8.22 11.23 -38.35
CA PHE A 379 9.04 11.40 -37.15
C PHE A 379 9.19 10.07 -36.42
N VAL A 380 8.08 9.32 -36.32
CA VAL A 380 8.03 7.98 -35.72
C VAL A 380 8.86 6.98 -36.52
N GLN A 381 8.79 7.03 -37.86
CA GLN A 381 9.60 6.18 -38.74
C GLN A 381 11.10 6.49 -38.63
N GLU A 382 11.50 7.77 -38.65
CA GLU A 382 12.91 8.18 -38.51
C GLU A 382 13.50 7.75 -37.16
N GLU A 383 12.73 7.79 -36.08
CA GLU A 383 13.18 7.29 -34.78
C GLU A 383 13.35 5.76 -34.78
N ILE A 384 12.40 5.01 -35.34
CA ILE A 384 12.48 3.55 -35.50
C ILE A 384 13.70 3.15 -36.33
N ASP A 385 13.91 3.81 -37.47
CA ASP A 385 15.01 3.52 -38.38
C ASP A 385 16.37 3.88 -37.76
N PHE A 386 16.44 4.95 -36.96
CA PHE A 386 17.64 5.26 -36.19
C PHE A 386 18.00 4.15 -35.21
N TRP A 387 17.07 3.65 -34.39
CA TRP A 387 17.40 2.61 -33.41
C TRP A 387 17.70 1.25 -34.03
N LYS A 388 17.04 0.92 -35.15
CA LYS A 388 17.41 -0.24 -35.97
C LYS A 388 18.85 -0.13 -36.49
N ALA A 389 19.24 1.03 -37.01
CA ALA A 389 20.61 1.26 -37.49
C ALA A 389 21.65 1.33 -36.35
N TYR A 390 21.31 1.94 -35.21
CA TYR A 390 22.21 2.13 -34.07
C TYR A 390 22.61 0.81 -33.40
N TYR A 391 21.65 -0.11 -33.22
CA TYR A 391 21.88 -1.44 -32.65
C TYR A 391 22.07 -2.54 -33.70
N ASN A 392 22.06 -2.21 -35.00
CA ASN A 392 22.20 -3.15 -36.11
C ASN A 392 21.13 -4.27 -36.10
N ILE A 393 19.89 -3.91 -35.77
CA ILE A 393 18.73 -4.83 -35.70
C ILE A 393 18.26 -5.15 -37.13
N ASP A 394 18.34 -6.42 -37.53
CA ASP A 394 17.85 -6.95 -38.80
C ASP A 394 16.59 -7.80 -38.61
N THR A 395 15.42 -7.16 -38.74
CA THR A 395 14.11 -7.83 -38.71
C THR A 395 13.89 -8.87 -39.82
N ALA A 396 14.75 -8.92 -40.85
CA ALA A 396 14.73 -9.98 -41.86
C ALA A 396 15.66 -11.16 -41.52
N ALA A 397 16.63 -10.98 -40.61
CA ALA A 397 17.41 -12.06 -40.01
C ALA A 397 16.65 -12.78 -38.88
N GLY A 398 15.78 -12.05 -38.18
CA GLY A 398 14.89 -12.58 -37.13
C GLY A 398 14.72 -11.66 -35.92
N ASP A 399 15.43 -10.54 -35.88
CA ASP A 399 15.49 -9.65 -34.72
C ASP A 399 14.15 -8.91 -34.49
N SER A 400 13.86 -8.59 -33.23
CA SER A 400 12.70 -7.82 -32.80
C SER A 400 12.87 -6.33 -33.09
N ASP A 401 11.79 -5.66 -33.52
CA ASP A 401 11.71 -4.20 -33.56
C ASP A 401 10.82 -3.57 -32.49
N TRP A 402 10.40 -4.35 -31.49
CA TRP A 402 9.54 -3.86 -30.42
C TRP A 402 10.18 -2.69 -29.63
N TYR A 403 11.48 -2.78 -29.32
CA TYR A 403 12.20 -1.67 -28.69
C TYR A 403 12.30 -0.40 -29.57
N PRO A 404 12.72 -0.46 -30.86
CA PRO A 404 12.55 0.66 -31.79
C PRO A 404 11.12 1.23 -31.86
N ARG A 405 10.08 0.38 -31.83
CA ARG A 405 8.68 0.85 -31.85
C ARG A 405 8.30 1.62 -30.57
N ILE A 406 8.78 1.22 -29.40
CA ILE A 406 8.64 2.00 -28.16
C ILE A 406 9.26 3.40 -28.30
N LYS A 407 10.49 3.48 -28.82
CA LYS A 407 11.18 4.76 -29.05
C LYS A 407 10.38 5.67 -29.97
N GLY A 408 9.88 5.13 -31.09
CA GLY A 408 9.00 5.86 -32.01
C GLY A 408 7.68 6.30 -31.36
N ALA A 409 7.07 5.47 -30.51
CA ALA A 409 5.84 5.81 -29.81
C ALA A 409 6.03 6.96 -28.79
N ALA A 410 7.15 7.01 -28.07
CA ALA A 410 7.48 8.14 -27.21
C ALA A 410 7.59 9.45 -28.00
N ILE A 411 8.26 9.45 -29.15
CA ILE A 411 8.30 10.61 -30.06
C ILE A 411 6.90 10.96 -30.58
N SER A 412 6.05 9.98 -30.90
CA SER A 412 4.66 10.26 -31.27
C SER A 412 3.86 10.94 -30.15
N ILE A 413 4.02 10.51 -28.90
CA ILE A 413 3.28 11.08 -27.76
C ILE A 413 3.70 12.54 -27.57
N LEU A 414 5.00 12.82 -27.57
CA LEU A 414 5.53 14.17 -27.38
C LEU A 414 5.20 15.10 -28.56
N ALA A 415 5.30 14.62 -29.81
CA ALA A 415 4.94 15.42 -30.99
C ALA A 415 3.42 15.71 -31.07
N ILE A 416 2.57 14.76 -30.62
CA ILE A 416 1.11 15.00 -30.52
C ILE A 416 0.84 16.02 -29.40
N HIS A 417 1.54 15.96 -28.28
CA HIS A 417 1.41 16.92 -27.19
C HIS A 417 1.80 18.35 -27.65
N ASP A 418 2.92 18.48 -28.36
CA ASP A 418 3.36 19.74 -28.97
C ASP A 418 2.29 20.29 -29.94
N ALA A 419 1.73 19.44 -30.81
CA ALA A 419 0.70 19.82 -31.77
C ALA A 419 -0.66 20.18 -31.13
N GLN A 420 -1.04 19.56 -30.00
CA GLN A 420 -2.33 19.79 -29.33
C GLN A 420 -2.29 20.91 -28.28
N HIS A 421 -1.15 21.15 -27.65
CA HIS A 421 -1.04 22.02 -26.47
C HIS A 421 -0.03 23.16 -26.62
N GLY A 422 0.73 23.20 -27.71
CA GLY A 422 1.71 24.27 -27.99
C GLY A 422 3.01 24.15 -27.19
N THR A 423 3.32 22.97 -26.67
CA THR A 423 4.64 22.65 -26.10
C THR A 423 5.69 22.51 -27.22
N SER A 424 6.95 22.33 -26.82
CA SER A 424 8.11 22.27 -27.72
C SER A 424 9.06 21.12 -27.37
N PHE A 425 8.55 20.03 -26.79
CA PHE A 425 9.33 18.88 -26.33
C PHE A 425 10.15 18.22 -27.47
N THR A 426 9.63 18.25 -28.69
CA THR A 426 10.28 17.70 -29.90
C THR A 426 10.99 18.75 -30.75
N ALA A 427 11.01 20.03 -30.35
CA ALA A 427 11.49 21.12 -31.20
C ALA A 427 13.00 21.09 -31.54
N ASN A 428 13.80 20.36 -30.77
CA ASN A 428 15.22 20.11 -31.03
C ASN A 428 15.51 18.67 -31.50
N TRP A 429 14.49 17.81 -31.62
CA TRP A 429 14.62 16.43 -32.09
C TRP A 429 14.71 16.40 -33.64
N PRO A 430 15.50 15.49 -34.25
CA PRO A 430 16.44 14.56 -33.63
C PRO A 430 17.85 15.16 -33.47
N VAL A 431 18.41 15.15 -32.26
CA VAL A 431 19.82 15.51 -32.05
C VAL A 431 20.74 14.36 -32.49
N LEU A 432 21.52 14.62 -33.53
CA LEU A 432 22.53 13.69 -34.05
C LEU A 432 23.92 13.99 -33.49
N GLY A 433 24.35 13.22 -32.49
CA GLY A 433 25.76 13.11 -32.09
C GLY A 433 26.38 14.37 -31.46
N GLY A 434 25.96 14.73 -30.24
CA GLY A 434 26.56 15.81 -29.47
C GLY A 434 26.52 15.55 -27.97
N ALA A 435 27.45 16.18 -27.22
CA ALA A 435 27.53 16.05 -25.77
C ALA A 435 26.51 16.96 -25.05
N SER A 436 25.21 16.66 -25.20
CA SER A 436 24.25 17.03 -24.17
C SER A 436 24.49 16.13 -22.96
N PRO A 437 24.65 16.68 -21.73
CA PRO A 437 24.88 15.86 -20.53
C PRO A 437 23.80 14.81 -20.27
N GLN A 438 22.57 15.07 -20.73
CA GLN A 438 21.38 14.25 -20.49
C GLN A 438 21.20 13.10 -21.50
N LYS A 439 22.03 13.03 -22.56
CA LYS A 439 22.08 11.93 -23.54
C LYS A 439 20.78 11.61 -24.31
N THR A 440 19.79 12.48 -24.31
CA THR A 440 18.52 12.29 -25.05
C THR A 440 18.65 12.73 -26.52
N ARG A 441 17.94 12.08 -27.46
CA ARG A 441 17.76 12.59 -28.84
C ARG A 441 16.79 13.77 -28.94
N LEU A 442 16.06 14.10 -27.86
CA LEU A 442 15.23 15.31 -27.77
C LEU A 442 16.07 16.60 -27.70
N GLY A 443 17.35 16.49 -27.33
CA GLY A 443 18.23 17.65 -27.17
C GLY A 443 18.07 18.41 -25.85
N GLY A 444 17.46 17.78 -24.84
CA GLY A 444 17.22 18.36 -23.52
C GLY A 444 16.86 17.30 -22.48
N PRO A 445 16.22 17.69 -21.37
CA PRO A 445 15.83 16.79 -20.30
C PRO A 445 14.85 15.70 -20.75
N SER A 446 14.75 14.65 -19.95
CA SER A 446 13.64 13.71 -20.08
C SER A 446 12.37 14.33 -19.49
N ILE A 447 11.23 14.20 -20.16
CA ILE A 447 9.98 14.86 -19.77
C ILE A 447 9.33 14.11 -18.61
N ILE A 448 9.39 14.72 -17.42
CA ILE A 448 8.65 14.29 -16.23
C ILE A 448 7.27 14.97 -16.27
N CYS A 449 6.21 14.22 -16.54
CA CYS A 449 4.85 14.76 -16.67
C CYS A 449 4.42 15.53 -15.41
N GLN A 450 4.83 15.05 -14.23
CA GLN A 450 4.54 15.63 -12.93
C GLN A 450 5.24 16.96 -12.62
N ARG A 451 6.14 17.44 -13.51
CA ARG A 451 6.63 18.83 -13.44
C ARG A 451 5.60 19.85 -13.96
N CYS A 452 4.56 19.41 -14.67
CA CYS A 452 3.48 20.26 -15.20
C CYS A 452 2.07 19.84 -14.77
N HIS A 453 1.83 18.53 -14.63
CA HIS A 453 0.53 17.95 -14.26
C HIS A 453 0.54 17.46 -12.82
N ALA A 454 -0.40 17.90 -11.98
CA ALA A 454 -0.50 17.36 -10.64
C ALA A 454 -0.81 15.86 -10.61
N ASP A 455 -0.25 15.17 -9.62
CA ASP A 455 -0.33 13.73 -9.45
C ASP A 455 -0.26 13.36 -7.97
N ASN A 456 -1.38 12.84 -7.46
CA ASN A 456 -1.54 12.38 -6.09
C ASN A 456 -0.98 10.98 -5.82
N VAL A 457 -0.62 10.18 -6.85
CA VAL A 457 0.10 8.91 -6.67
C VAL A 457 1.47 9.16 -6.05
N ILE A 458 2.19 10.15 -6.58
CA ILE A 458 3.55 10.49 -6.17
C ILE A 458 3.63 11.71 -5.23
N ALA A 459 2.47 12.24 -4.81
CA ALA A 459 2.27 13.45 -3.98
C ALA A 459 2.73 14.80 -4.58
N ALA A 460 2.90 14.88 -5.90
CA ALA A 460 3.14 16.10 -6.66
C ALA A 460 1.83 16.89 -6.85
N VAL A 461 1.33 17.52 -5.78
CA VAL A 461 -0.05 18.02 -5.65
C VAL A 461 -0.38 19.40 -6.26
N LYS A 462 0.51 19.97 -7.09
CA LYS A 462 0.32 21.26 -7.78
C LYS A 462 0.49 21.13 -9.30
N SER A 463 -0.38 21.78 -10.06
CA SER A 463 -0.26 21.88 -11.53
C SER A 463 0.37 23.20 -11.96
N ALA A 464 1.07 23.18 -13.09
CA ALA A 464 1.52 24.39 -13.78
C ALA A 464 0.37 25.05 -14.58
N TYR A 465 0.63 26.25 -15.11
CA TYR A 465 -0.30 26.97 -15.98
C TYR A 465 0.14 26.87 -17.45
N ASN A 466 -0.82 26.74 -18.38
CA ASN A 466 -0.54 26.70 -19.80
C ASN A 466 -0.15 28.12 -20.31
N PRO A 467 1.05 28.29 -20.91
CA PRO A 467 1.55 29.61 -21.32
C PRO A 467 0.76 30.29 -22.45
N ALA A 468 0.02 29.52 -23.27
CA ALA A 468 -0.68 30.04 -24.43
C ALA A 468 -2.03 30.70 -24.09
N ASN A 469 -2.63 30.35 -22.95
CA ASN A 469 -3.97 30.80 -22.56
C ASN A 469 -4.16 31.11 -21.06
N GLY A 470 -3.18 30.84 -20.21
CA GLY A 470 -3.26 31.04 -18.76
C GLY A 470 -4.15 30.04 -18.01
N SER A 471 -4.62 28.96 -18.64
CA SER A 471 -5.43 27.94 -17.96
C SER A 471 -4.57 26.97 -17.15
N LEU A 472 -4.98 26.68 -15.92
CA LEU A 472 -4.45 25.59 -15.11
C LEU A 472 -4.40 24.26 -15.90
N ILE A 473 -3.29 23.55 -15.82
CA ILE A 473 -3.11 22.25 -16.46
C ILE A 473 -3.84 21.16 -15.64
N MET A 474 -4.65 20.33 -16.30
CA MET A 474 -5.38 19.23 -15.66
C MET A 474 -4.39 18.22 -15.03
N PRO A 475 -4.72 17.60 -13.88
CA PRO A 475 -3.88 16.57 -13.29
C PRO A 475 -3.70 15.38 -14.24
N LEU A 476 -2.61 14.64 -14.06
CA LEU A 476 -2.15 13.66 -15.04
C LEU A 476 -3.22 12.58 -15.31
N THR A 477 -3.87 12.10 -14.25
CA THR A 477 -4.98 11.15 -14.32
C THR A 477 -6.17 11.68 -15.11
N GLU A 478 -6.61 12.92 -14.86
CA GLU A 478 -7.73 13.54 -15.59
C GLU A 478 -7.36 13.74 -17.07
N ALA A 479 -6.14 14.21 -17.35
CA ALA A 479 -5.66 14.48 -18.71
C ALA A 479 -5.58 13.21 -19.56
N ILE A 480 -4.97 12.13 -19.04
CA ILE A 480 -4.84 10.85 -19.77
C ILE A 480 -6.21 10.26 -20.07
N HIS A 481 -7.10 10.15 -19.08
CA HIS A 481 -8.42 9.55 -19.30
C HIS A 481 -9.28 10.39 -20.25
N ASN A 482 -9.24 11.73 -20.16
CA ASN A 482 -10.02 12.60 -21.05
C ASN A 482 -9.55 12.56 -22.51
N ASN A 483 -8.26 12.32 -22.79
CA ASN A 483 -7.77 12.16 -24.16
C ASN A 483 -8.14 10.79 -24.78
N HIS A 484 -8.23 9.71 -23.98
CA HIS A 484 -8.43 8.35 -24.50
C HIS A 484 -9.89 7.86 -24.50
N LYS A 485 -10.80 8.50 -23.75
CA LYS A 485 -12.20 8.05 -23.54
C LYS A 485 -13.07 7.83 -24.78
N ASN A 486 -12.70 8.40 -25.93
CA ASN A 486 -13.44 8.28 -27.18
C ASN A 486 -12.91 7.17 -28.11
N ASN A 487 -11.91 6.41 -27.67
CA ASN A 487 -11.39 5.25 -28.39
C ASN A 487 -12.41 4.09 -28.38
N GLN A 488 -12.32 3.19 -29.35
CA GLN A 488 -13.23 2.06 -29.50
C GLN A 488 -12.64 0.82 -28.84
N PHE A 489 -12.91 0.66 -27.55
CA PHE A 489 -12.54 -0.51 -26.76
C PHE A 489 -13.73 -1.22 -26.08
N ALA A 490 -14.97 -0.83 -26.36
CA ALA A 490 -16.15 -1.54 -25.89
C ALA A 490 -16.22 -2.99 -26.42
N ASP A 491 -16.64 -3.93 -25.57
CA ASP A 491 -16.97 -5.31 -25.94
C ASP A 491 -18.43 -5.44 -26.43
N SER A 492 -18.88 -6.67 -26.73
CA SER A 492 -20.25 -6.92 -27.22
C SER A 492 -21.35 -6.66 -26.18
N LEU A 493 -20.98 -6.50 -24.90
CA LEU A 493 -21.86 -6.16 -23.78
C LEU A 493 -21.80 -4.67 -23.43
N GLY A 494 -20.97 -3.89 -24.14
CA GLY A 494 -20.77 -2.46 -23.96
C GLY A 494 -19.76 -2.09 -22.87
N ARG A 495 -19.04 -3.06 -22.28
CA ARG A 495 -18.03 -2.78 -21.25
C ARG A 495 -16.73 -2.35 -21.91
N ASP A 496 -16.12 -1.28 -21.41
CA ASP A 496 -14.92 -0.73 -22.02
C ASP A 496 -13.63 -1.47 -21.59
N GLY A 497 -12.78 -1.78 -22.56
CA GLY A 497 -11.48 -2.45 -22.37
C GLY A 497 -10.27 -1.54 -22.62
N SER A 498 -10.42 -0.21 -22.62
CA SER A 498 -9.30 0.71 -22.89
C SER A 498 -8.26 0.74 -21.76
N CYS A 499 -8.65 0.31 -20.55
CA CYS A 499 -7.79 0.24 -19.38
C CYS A 499 -6.46 -0.46 -19.70
N GLN A 500 -6.51 -1.65 -20.30
CA GLN A 500 -5.32 -2.46 -20.63
C GLN A 500 -4.53 -1.97 -21.86
N GLY A 501 -4.86 -0.79 -22.41
CA GLY A 501 -3.99 -0.05 -23.33
C GLY A 501 -2.96 0.83 -22.61
N CYS A 502 -3.24 1.21 -21.36
CA CYS A 502 -2.39 2.10 -20.53
C CYS A 502 -2.02 1.48 -19.17
N HIS A 503 -2.75 0.47 -18.71
CA HIS A 503 -2.50 -0.24 -17.45
C HIS A 503 -1.89 -1.64 -17.72
N PRO A 504 -0.89 -2.04 -16.92
CA PRO A 504 -0.29 -3.38 -16.87
C PRO A 504 -1.23 -4.56 -17.15
N ALA A 505 -0.82 -5.44 -18.07
CA ALA A 505 -1.60 -6.58 -18.53
C ALA A 505 -0.75 -7.77 -19.05
N HIS A 506 0.58 -7.71 -19.02
CA HIS A 506 1.41 -8.86 -19.39
C HIS A 506 1.27 -10.00 -18.36
N ARG A 507 1.71 -11.21 -18.73
CA ARG A 507 1.63 -12.42 -17.88
C ARG A 507 3.01 -12.85 -17.38
N SER A 508 3.07 -13.49 -16.21
CA SER A 508 4.32 -14.05 -15.65
C SER A 508 4.98 -15.09 -16.58
N ASP A 509 4.18 -15.82 -17.36
CA ASP A 509 4.65 -16.81 -18.35
C ASP A 509 5.07 -16.21 -19.70
N GLY A 510 5.02 -14.88 -19.86
CA GLY A 510 5.32 -14.17 -21.11
C GLY A 510 4.32 -14.41 -22.25
N SER A 511 3.21 -15.12 -22.02
CA SER A 511 2.28 -15.43 -23.11
C SER A 511 1.48 -14.21 -23.56
N MET A 512 1.45 -13.94 -24.87
CA MET A 512 0.56 -12.92 -25.46
C MET A 512 -0.78 -13.51 -25.95
N ALA A 513 -1.07 -14.77 -25.64
CA ALA A 513 -2.33 -15.42 -25.99
C ALA A 513 -3.50 -14.82 -25.19
N SER A 514 -4.59 -14.46 -25.89
CA SER A 514 -5.76 -13.78 -25.29
C SER A 514 -5.42 -12.47 -24.55
N PHE A 515 -4.38 -11.76 -24.98
CA PHE A 515 -4.10 -10.40 -24.53
C PHE A 515 -5.30 -9.49 -24.86
N PRO A 516 -5.66 -8.50 -24.00
CA PRO A 516 -6.87 -7.67 -24.22
C PRO A 516 -6.90 -6.88 -25.54
N ILE A 517 -5.72 -6.55 -26.08
CA ILE A 517 -5.55 -5.70 -27.27
C ILE A 517 -4.77 -6.45 -28.35
N ASP A 518 -4.99 -6.13 -29.63
CA ASP A 518 -4.21 -6.69 -30.76
C ASP A 518 -3.00 -5.81 -31.15
N HIS A 519 -2.13 -6.27 -32.06
CA HIS A 519 -0.96 -5.47 -32.50
C HIS A 519 -1.31 -4.27 -33.41
N LEU A 520 -2.61 -3.99 -33.61
CA LEU A 520 -3.14 -2.85 -34.39
C LEU A 520 -3.83 -1.82 -33.48
N GLY A 521 -3.86 -2.04 -32.15
CA GLY A 521 -4.49 -1.16 -31.16
C GLY A 521 -6.00 -1.37 -30.97
N ASN A 522 -6.60 -2.42 -31.53
CA ASN A 522 -8.03 -2.72 -31.35
C ASN A 522 -8.27 -3.58 -30.10
N ASN A 523 -9.46 -3.53 -29.50
CA ASN A 523 -9.88 -4.51 -28.51
C ASN A 523 -10.02 -5.90 -29.16
N ASN A 524 -9.25 -6.88 -28.67
CA ASN A 524 -9.29 -8.28 -29.11
C ASN A 524 -10.66 -8.94 -28.82
N PHE A 525 -11.36 -8.46 -27.80
CA PHE A 525 -12.67 -8.92 -27.31
C PHE A 525 -13.84 -8.04 -27.78
N ALA A 526 -13.65 -7.17 -28.78
CA ALA A 526 -14.71 -6.29 -29.30
C ALA A 526 -16.00 -7.02 -29.75
N ASN A 527 -15.88 -8.28 -30.18
CA ASN A 527 -17.01 -9.15 -30.57
C ASN A 527 -17.35 -10.23 -29.52
N GLY A 528 -16.81 -10.09 -28.29
CA GLY A 528 -16.92 -11.04 -27.19
C GLY A 528 -17.15 -10.32 -25.86
N ASP A 529 -16.45 -10.76 -24.81
CA ASP A 529 -16.56 -10.26 -23.43
C ASP A 529 -15.14 -10.01 -22.90
N ASN A 530 -14.86 -8.80 -22.40
CA ASN A 530 -13.50 -8.45 -21.94
C ASN A 530 -12.99 -9.34 -20.79
N ARG A 531 -13.91 -9.96 -20.03
CA ARG A 531 -13.59 -10.84 -18.90
C ARG A 531 -13.05 -12.22 -19.32
N ASP A 532 -13.13 -12.56 -20.61
CA ASP A 532 -12.48 -13.76 -21.16
C ASP A 532 -11.00 -13.52 -21.54
N SER A 533 -10.45 -12.34 -21.25
CA SER A 533 -9.02 -12.05 -21.41
C SER A 533 -8.17 -12.66 -20.29
N PHE A 534 -6.93 -13.05 -20.62
CA PHE A 534 -6.03 -13.78 -19.70
C PHE A 534 -4.81 -12.94 -19.25
N GLY A 535 -4.91 -11.60 -19.30
CA GLY A 535 -3.78 -10.65 -19.24
C GLY A 535 -3.28 -10.28 -17.83
N GLY A 536 -2.23 -10.96 -17.37
CA GLY A 536 -1.93 -11.19 -15.96
C GLY A 536 -1.91 -9.99 -15.01
N CYS A 537 -1.09 -8.96 -15.25
CA CYS A 537 -0.68 -8.02 -14.19
C CYS A 537 -1.85 -7.45 -13.36
N TYR A 538 -2.97 -7.10 -14.02
CA TYR A 538 -4.25 -6.83 -13.38
C TYR A 538 -5.41 -7.75 -13.78
N VAL A 539 -5.36 -8.47 -14.92
CA VAL A 539 -6.50 -9.28 -15.38
C VAL A 539 -6.28 -10.77 -15.14
N GLY A 540 -7.22 -11.39 -14.42
CA GLY A 540 -7.05 -12.76 -13.93
C GLY A 540 -6.04 -12.88 -12.79
N ARG A 541 -5.71 -11.78 -12.09
CA ARG A 541 -4.96 -11.78 -10.82
C ARG A 541 -5.82 -11.48 -9.59
N ASP A 542 -6.92 -10.75 -9.73
CA ASP A 542 -7.88 -10.51 -8.65
C ASP A 542 -9.01 -11.57 -8.60
N VAL A 543 -9.58 -11.79 -7.41
CA VAL A 543 -10.58 -12.83 -7.17
C VAL A 543 -11.97 -12.51 -7.70
N HIS A 544 -12.32 -11.23 -7.77
CA HIS A 544 -13.62 -10.77 -8.26
C HIS A 544 -13.72 -10.91 -9.78
N ILE A 545 -12.58 -11.04 -10.46
CA ILE A 545 -12.44 -11.26 -11.91
C ILE A 545 -11.97 -12.69 -12.26
N ASN A 546 -11.83 -13.59 -11.27
CA ASN A 546 -11.39 -14.97 -11.48
C ASN A 546 -12.55 -15.87 -11.95
N PRO A 547 -12.52 -16.46 -13.16
CA PRO A 547 -13.56 -17.40 -13.60
C PRO A 547 -13.57 -18.72 -12.80
N ASN A 548 -12.49 -19.06 -12.11
CA ASN A 548 -12.34 -20.30 -11.34
C ASN A 548 -12.74 -20.15 -9.85
N LYS A 549 -13.26 -18.99 -9.42
CA LYS A 549 -13.61 -18.73 -8.00
C LYS A 549 -14.44 -19.88 -7.42
N ASP A 550 -14.12 -20.29 -6.20
CA ASP A 550 -14.74 -21.40 -5.47
C ASP A 550 -14.53 -22.81 -6.07
N THR A 551 -13.81 -22.94 -7.18
CA THR A 551 -13.48 -24.25 -7.81
C THR A 551 -11.98 -24.61 -7.78
N ASP A 552 -11.12 -23.64 -7.51
CA ASP A 552 -9.65 -23.76 -7.44
C ASP A 552 -9.09 -24.38 -6.13
N GLY A 553 -9.96 -24.97 -5.31
CA GLY A 553 -9.61 -25.59 -4.02
C GLY A 553 -9.61 -24.65 -2.82
N ALA A 554 -9.84 -23.34 -3.03
CA ALA A 554 -10.04 -22.39 -1.94
C ALA A 554 -11.26 -21.51 -2.24
N GLY A 555 -12.45 -22.00 -1.92
CA GLY A 555 -13.68 -21.19 -1.94
C GLY A 555 -13.97 -20.49 -0.62
N THR A 556 -14.54 -19.29 -0.68
CA THR A 556 -14.91 -18.47 0.50
C THR A 556 -16.30 -17.87 0.33
N PRO A 557 -17.12 -17.82 1.42
CA PRO A 557 -18.38 -17.10 1.39
C PRO A 557 -18.16 -15.61 1.14
N SER A 558 -18.92 -15.02 0.22
CA SER A 558 -18.67 -13.64 -0.23
C SER A 558 -19.27 -12.55 0.67
N HIS A 559 -20.11 -12.88 1.66
CA HIS A 559 -20.64 -11.94 2.68
C HIS A 559 -21.04 -10.53 2.16
N LEU A 560 -21.95 -10.51 1.18
CA LEU A 560 -22.23 -9.33 0.36
C LEU A 560 -23.37 -8.46 0.90
N ASN A 561 -23.21 -7.14 0.74
CA ASN A 561 -24.26 -6.14 0.99
C ASN A 561 -25.25 -6.05 -0.20
N ALA A 562 -26.14 -5.05 -0.18
CA ALA A 562 -27.14 -4.83 -1.25
C ALA A 562 -26.54 -4.65 -2.66
N MET A 563 -25.36 -4.02 -2.76
CA MET A 563 -24.65 -3.76 -4.01
C MET A 563 -23.87 -4.97 -4.48
N GLY A 564 -23.15 -5.65 -3.59
CA GLY A 564 -22.41 -6.86 -3.92
C GLY A 564 -23.31 -7.96 -4.49
N ASN A 565 -24.49 -8.18 -3.86
CA ASN A 565 -25.50 -9.09 -4.39
C ASN A 565 -26.04 -8.66 -5.77
N TRP A 566 -26.16 -7.34 -6.01
CA TRP A 566 -26.56 -6.82 -7.32
C TRP A 566 -25.48 -7.06 -8.38
N LEU A 567 -24.21 -6.78 -8.08
CA LEU A 567 -23.07 -7.03 -8.97
C LEU A 567 -22.94 -8.52 -9.31
N VAL A 568 -23.08 -9.43 -8.34
CA VAL A 568 -23.06 -10.87 -8.62
C VAL A 568 -24.15 -11.26 -9.60
N THR A 569 -25.37 -10.73 -9.42
CA THR A 569 -26.54 -11.10 -10.24
C THR A 569 -26.52 -10.47 -11.64
N ASN A 570 -26.11 -9.21 -11.76
CA ASN A 570 -26.28 -8.39 -12.98
C ASN A 570 -24.97 -8.15 -13.75
N VAL A 571 -23.83 -8.52 -13.17
CA VAL A 571 -22.51 -8.48 -13.80
C VAL A 571 -21.87 -9.85 -13.75
N ALA A 572 -21.49 -10.36 -12.58
CA ALA A 572 -20.63 -11.54 -12.48
C ALA A 572 -21.27 -12.85 -12.99
N GLN A 573 -22.60 -12.90 -13.12
CA GLN A 573 -23.36 -14.04 -13.64
C GLN A 573 -24.29 -13.67 -14.82
N ASP A 574 -24.08 -12.50 -15.46
CA ASP A 574 -24.96 -11.97 -16.52
C ASP A 574 -25.06 -12.86 -17.77
N THR A 575 -24.01 -13.64 -18.07
CA THR A 575 -23.98 -14.65 -19.14
C THR A 575 -24.53 -16.02 -18.73
N GLY A 576 -25.03 -16.17 -17.50
CA GLY A 576 -25.55 -17.45 -16.96
C GLY A 576 -24.48 -18.38 -16.36
N ALA A 577 -23.23 -17.94 -16.31
CA ALA A 577 -22.11 -18.59 -15.63
C ALA A 577 -21.24 -17.53 -14.93
N TRP A 578 -20.42 -17.93 -13.96
CA TRP A 578 -19.52 -16.99 -13.28
C TRP A 578 -18.41 -16.51 -14.23
N LYS A 579 -18.42 -15.22 -14.54
CA LYS A 579 -17.40 -14.48 -15.30
C LYS A 579 -16.59 -13.52 -14.44
N GLY A 580 -17.06 -13.22 -13.23
CA GLY A 580 -16.54 -12.12 -12.43
C GLY A 580 -17.00 -10.74 -12.92
N ILE A 581 -16.58 -9.70 -12.20
CA ILE A 581 -16.81 -8.29 -12.54
C ILE A 581 -15.69 -7.76 -13.46
N TRP A 582 -15.69 -6.46 -13.74
CA TRP A 582 -14.67 -5.78 -14.54
C TRP A 582 -14.12 -4.54 -13.81
N CYS A 583 -13.01 -3.99 -14.29
CA CYS A 583 -12.27 -2.89 -13.64
C CYS A 583 -13.17 -1.68 -13.31
N THR A 584 -14.11 -1.36 -14.19
CA THR A 584 -15.06 -0.23 -14.06
C THR A 584 -16.18 -0.47 -13.04
N ASN A 585 -16.40 -1.71 -12.59
CA ASN A 585 -17.32 -2.00 -11.49
C ASN A 585 -16.68 -1.70 -10.13
N CYS A 586 -15.35 -1.79 -10.03
CA CYS A 586 -14.58 -1.37 -8.85
C CYS A 586 -14.32 0.13 -8.86
N HIS A 587 -13.67 0.63 -9.91
CA HIS A 587 -13.36 2.06 -10.10
C HIS A 587 -14.60 2.78 -10.66
N SER A 588 -15.58 3.01 -9.80
CA SER A 588 -16.90 3.55 -10.17
C SER A 588 -17.22 4.88 -9.49
N GLN A 589 -17.98 5.75 -10.18
CA GLN A 589 -18.55 6.96 -9.59
C GLN A 589 -19.43 6.65 -8.37
N PHE A 590 -20.09 5.48 -8.36
CA PHE A 590 -20.98 5.11 -7.26
C PHE A 590 -20.20 4.87 -5.95
N GLY A 591 -19.02 4.25 -6.02
CA GLY A 591 -18.09 4.15 -4.88
C GLY A 591 -17.69 5.52 -4.32
N GLN A 592 -17.35 6.47 -5.20
CA GLN A 592 -17.06 7.84 -4.79
C GLN A 592 -18.24 8.48 -4.04
N GLU A 593 -19.46 8.40 -4.57
CA GLU A 593 -20.63 9.03 -3.94
C GLU A 593 -20.98 8.38 -2.59
N LEU A 594 -20.83 7.06 -2.47
CA LEU A 594 -20.97 6.35 -1.20
C LEU A 594 -19.92 6.81 -0.18
N TRP A 595 -18.67 6.99 -0.60
CA TRP A 595 -17.63 7.56 0.27
C TRP A 595 -17.97 9.00 0.69
N LYS A 596 -18.38 9.85 -0.27
CA LYS A 596 -18.76 11.26 -0.02
C LYS A 596 -19.89 11.38 1.01
N LYS A 597 -20.87 10.46 1.03
CA LYS A 597 -22.00 10.48 1.99
C LYS A 597 -21.80 9.70 3.31
N GLU A 598 -20.85 8.77 3.39
CA GLU A 598 -20.60 7.95 4.59
C GLU A 598 -20.36 8.78 5.87
N ASN A 599 -20.85 8.31 7.03
CA ASN A 599 -20.63 8.95 8.32
C ASN A 599 -20.72 7.96 9.49
N VAL A 600 -19.77 7.02 9.57
CA VAL A 600 -19.79 5.92 10.55
C VAL A 600 -18.48 5.88 11.33
N THR A 601 -18.57 5.98 12.66
CA THR A 601 -17.41 5.98 13.57
C THR A 601 -16.64 4.65 13.61
N ASP A 602 -17.31 3.52 13.34
CA ASP A 602 -16.70 2.19 13.29
C ASP A 602 -17.48 1.30 12.32
N LEU A 603 -16.98 1.18 11.10
CA LEU A 603 -17.64 0.49 9.99
C LEU A 603 -17.58 -1.04 10.12
N VAL A 604 -16.60 -1.59 10.85
CA VAL A 604 -16.49 -3.03 11.14
C VAL A 604 -17.55 -3.48 12.15
N HIS A 605 -17.95 -2.60 13.07
CA HIS A 605 -18.98 -2.87 14.08
C HIS A 605 -20.37 -2.30 13.76
N ALA A 606 -20.50 -1.57 12.64
CA ALA A 606 -21.76 -1.02 12.16
C ALA A 606 -22.79 -2.09 11.80
N LYS A 607 -24.07 -1.71 11.88
CA LYS A 607 -25.21 -2.58 11.58
C LYS A 607 -26.13 -1.95 10.53
N PRO A 608 -26.93 -2.77 9.82
CA PRO A 608 -27.89 -2.26 8.86
C PRO A 608 -28.95 -1.34 9.49
N GLY A 609 -28.93 -0.06 9.14
CA GLY A 609 -29.78 1.00 9.71
C GLY A 609 -29.13 1.84 10.81
N ASP A 610 -27.85 1.65 11.13
CA ASP A 610 -27.11 2.61 11.97
C ASP A 610 -26.97 3.96 11.26
N ALA A 611 -27.03 5.05 12.03
CA ALA A 611 -27.04 6.40 11.48
C ALA A 611 -25.71 6.72 10.75
N GLY A 612 -25.82 7.17 9.50
CA GLY A 612 -24.68 7.51 8.64
C GLY A 612 -24.19 6.38 7.73
N ASN A 613 -24.58 5.13 7.99
CA ASN A 613 -24.26 3.99 7.14
C ASN A 613 -25.10 4.03 5.85
N VAL A 614 -24.51 4.52 4.77
CA VAL A 614 -25.22 4.65 3.46
C VAL A 614 -25.18 3.37 2.63
N ARG A 615 -24.27 2.45 2.94
CA ARG A 615 -24.10 1.15 2.26
C ARG A 615 -25.13 0.12 2.72
N GLU A 616 -25.51 0.15 4.01
CA GLU A 616 -26.58 -0.66 4.59
C GLU A 616 -27.60 0.20 5.37
N PRO A 617 -28.43 1.03 4.69
CA PRO A 617 -29.31 2.00 5.34
C PRO A 617 -30.52 1.37 6.08
N LYS A 618 -30.70 0.05 5.98
CA LYS A 618 -31.66 -0.77 6.74
C LYS A 618 -31.33 -2.26 6.59
N ALA A 619 -31.82 -3.10 7.49
CA ALA A 619 -31.76 -4.55 7.32
C ALA A 619 -32.49 -5.00 6.03
N ASN A 620 -31.82 -5.83 5.22
CA ASN A 620 -32.25 -6.24 3.88
C ASN A 620 -32.49 -5.03 2.93
N ALA A 621 -31.55 -4.07 2.92
CA ALA A 621 -31.54 -3.00 1.93
C ALA A 621 -31.46 -3.54 0.49
N THR A 622 -32.05 -2.78 -0.44
CA THR A 622 -31.91 -3.00 -1.89
C THR A 622 -31.02 -1.91 -2.49
N LEU A 623 -30.52 -2.10 -3.72
CA LEU A 623 -29.80 -1.05 -4.44
C LEU A 623 -30.60 0.25 -4.56
N ALA A 624 -31.94 0.18 -4.61
CA ALA A 624 -32.81 1.36 -4.61
C ALA A 624 -32.82 2.11 -3.26
N ASP A 625 -32.65 1.41 -2.14
CA ASP A 625 -32.53 2.02 -0.82
C ASP A 625 -31.17 2.70 -0.64
N VAL A 626 -30.09 2.07 -1.11
CA VAL A 626 -28.73 2.63 -1.11
C VAL A 626 -28.67 3.87 -2.01
N ALA A 627 -29.21 3.80 -3.23
CA ALA A 627 -29.31 4.93 -4.15
C ALA A 627 -30.08 6.11 -3.53
N ALA A 628 -31.23 5.84 -2.91
CA ALA A 628 -32.01 6.85 -2.20
C ALA A 628 -31.26 7.43 -0.99
N GLY A 629 -30.48 6.62 -0.27
CA GLY A 629 -29.66 7.03 0.87
C GLY A 629 -28.58 8.04 0.50
N ILE A 630 -27.99 7.95 -0.70
CA ILE A 630 -27.02 8.95 -1.20
C ILE A 630 -27.64 10.06 -2.05
N GLY A 631 -28.94 9.96 -2.36
CA GLY A 631 -29.72 10.99 -3.07
C GLY A 631 -29.82 10.84 -4.59
N VAL A 632 -29.56 9.64 -5.15
CA VAL A 632 -29.62 9.37 -6.59
C VAL A 632 -30.72 8.38 -6.97
N THR A 633 -31.06 8.29 -8.26
CA THR A 633 -32.04 7.31 -8.73
C THR A 633 -31.42 5.91 -8.88
N THR A 634 -32.21 4.85 -8.74
CA THR A 634 -31.76 3.47 -8.98
C THR A 634 -31.23 3.26 -10.40
N ALA A 635 -31.72 4.03 -11.38
CA ALA A 635 -31.21 4.01 -12.75
C ALA A 635 -29.79 4.61 -12.83
N GLN A 636 -29.55 5.74 -12.16
CA GLN A 636 -28.22 6.36 -12.10
C GLN A 636 -27.21 5.49 -11.34
N ALA A 637 -27.65 4.90 -10.21
CA ALA A 637 -26.84 3.92 -9.47
C ALA A 637 -26.47 2.71 -10.34
N THR A 638 -27.43 2.14 -11.08
CA THR A 638 -27.16 1.06 -12.05
C THR A 638 -26.15 1.50 -13.12
N ALA A 639 -26.33 2.69 -13.71
CA ALA A 639 -25.47 3.19 -14.77
C ALA A 639 -24.03 3.45 -14.32
N TRP A 640 -23.82 3.88 -13.07
CA TRP A 640 -22.48 4.04 -12.49
C TRP A 640 -21.87 2.72 -11.97
N LEU A 641 -22.68 1.72 -11.61
CA LEU A 641 -22.22 0.45 -11.04
C LEU A 641 -21.89 -0.62 -12.10
N ASP A 642 -22.50 -0.55 -13.29
CA ASP A 642 -22.11 -1.33 -14.48
C ASP A 642 -22.10 -0.44 -15.74
N PRO A 643 -21.12 0.47 -15.86
CA PRO A 643 -21.11 1.52 -16.90
C PRO A 643 -20.85 0.93 -18.29
N LYS A 644 -21.73 1.32 -19.23
CA LYS A 644 -21.77 0.83 -20.62
C LYS A 644 -21.81 1.95 -21.66
N THR A 645 -21.45 3.17 -21.24
CA THR A 645 -21.29 4.33 -22.13
C THR A 645 -20.05 5.11 -21.74
N THR A 646 -19.44 5.81 -22.70
CA THR A 646 -18.33 6.75 -22.42
C THR A 646 -18.70 7.81 -21.37
N ALA A 647 -19.97 8.20 -21.27
CA ALA A 647 -20.40 9.20 -20.29
C ALA A 647 -20.42 8.65 -18.85
N ASP A 648 -20.87 7.41 -18.67
CA ASP A 648 -20.93 6.77 -17.36
C ASP A 648 -19.55 6.26 -16.92
N THR A 649 -18.80 5.61 -17.84
CA THR A 649 -17.46 5.07 -17.57
C THR A 649 -16.47 6.15 -17.16
N PHE A 650 -16.53 7.33 -17.80
CA PHE A 650 -15.60 8.42 -17.53
C PHE A 650 -16.18 9.51 -16.62
N ALA A 651 -17.30 9.25 -15.94
CA ALA A 651 -17.88 10.17 -14.94
C ALA A 651 -16.89 10.46 -13.80
N VAL A 652 -16.13 9.46 -13.36
CA VAL A 652 -15.15 9.56 -12.27
C VAL A 652 -13.94 10.46 -12.60
N TRP A 653 -13.72 10.78 -13.88
CA TRP A 653 -12.74 11.79 -14.34
C TRP A 653 -13.43 12.99 -15.03
N ALA A 654 -14.69 13.25 -14.69
CA ALA A 654 -15.34 14.50 -15.04
C ALA A 654 -14.61 15.67 -14.38
N ARG A 655 -14.56 16.81 -15.09
CA ARG A 655 -13.82 18.00 -14.66
C ARG A 655 -14.46 18.64 -13.43
N ASP A 656 -13.62 19.02 -12.45
CA ASP A 656 -14.03 19.77 -11.27
C ASP A 656 -14.84 21.04 -11.65
N PRO A 657 -16.04 21.27 -11.09
CA PRO A 657 -16.77 22.53 -11.27
C PRO A 657 -16.12 23.73 -10.54
N GLY A 658 -15.10 23.51 -9.73
CA GLY A 658 -14.31 24.52 -9.06
C GLY A 658 -14.95 25.05 -7.78
N LEU A 659 -14.18 25.85 -7.04
CA LEU A 659 -14.55 26.31 -5.70
C LEU A 659 -15.87 27.10 -5.66
N CYS A 660 -16.19 27.89 -6.68
CA CYS A 660 -17.50 28.55 -6.79
C CYS A 660 -18.66 27.56 -6.99
N GLY A 661 -18.43 26.47 -7.72
CA GLY A 661 -19.39 25.38 -7.85
C GLY A 661 -19.64 24.66 -6.53
N HIS A 662 -18.60 24.46 -5.71
CA HIS A 662 -18.72 23.95 -4.33
C HIS A 662 -19.51 24.91 -3.43
N VAL A 663 -19.09 26.17 -3.37
CA VAL A 663 -19.68 27.22 -2.54
C VAL A 663 -21.16 27.45 -2.86
N ALA A 664 -21.55 27.38 -4.14
CA ALA A 664 -22.96 27.46 -4.54
C ALA A 664 -23.85 26.39 -3.90
N THR A 665 -23.32 25.20 -3.58
CA THR A 665 -24.11 24.13 -2.90
C THR A 665 -24.48 24.50 -1.47
N LEU A 666 -23.63 25.27 -0.78
CA LEU A 666 -23.90 25.79 0.57
C LEU A 666 -25.08 26.78 0.55
N PHE A 667 -25.30 27.44 -0.59
CA PHE A 667 -26.44 28.33 -0.85
C PHE A 667 -27.63 27.64 -1.54
N GLY A 668 -27.65 26.30 -1.58
CA GLY A 668 -28.78 25.50 -2.05
C GLY A 668 -28.78 25.16 -3.55
N ALA A 669 -27.68 25.39 -4.27
CA ALA A 669 -27.52 24.80 -5.60
C ALA A 669 -27.38 23.26 -5.52
N PRO A 670 -27.81 22.51 -6.54
CA PRO A 670 -27.57 21.07 -6.59
C PRO A 670 -26.07 20.74 -6.56
N ALA A 671 -25.69 19.73 -5.76
CA ALA A 671 -24.34 19.18 -5.82
C ALA A 671 -24.07 18.54 -7.19
N ASN A 672 -22.85 18.70 -7.68
CA ASN A 672 -22.39 18.12 -8.94
C ASN A 672 -21.54 16.87 -8.61
N PRO A 673 -21.84 15.67 -9.14
CA PRO A 673 -21.05 14.46 -8.88
C PRO A 673 -19.54 14.58 -9.21
N ALA A 674 -19.17 15.51 -10.11
CA ALA A 674 -17.77 15.85 -10.41
C ALA A 674 -17.06 16.66 -9.30
N GLN A 675 -17.73 16.95 -8.18
CA GLN A 675 -17.11 17.49 -6.96
C GLN A 675 -16.38 16.37 -6.21
N ASP A 676 -15.11 16.60 -5.91
CA ASP A 676 -14.27 15.66 -5.16
C ASP A 676 -14.75 15.46 -3.71
N GLY A 677 -14.28 14.39 -3.06
CA GLY A 677 -14.42 14.23 -1.61
C GLY A 677 -13.83 15.39 -0.80
N ASN A 678 -14.45 15.72 0.34
CA ASN A 678 -13.95 16.77 1.23
C ASN A 678 -12.70 16.31 2.01
N VAL A 679 -11.67 17.16 2.03
CA VAL A 679 -10.34 16.90 2.64
C VAL A 679 -10.22 17.39 4.09
N ALA A 680 -10.82 18.52 4.43
CA ALA A 680 -10.75 19.09 5.77
C ALA A 680 -11.93 20.02 6.05
N THR A 681 -12.25 20.20 7.33
CA THR A 681 -13.08 21.28 7.84
C THR A 681 -12.17 22.43 8.26
N ILE A 682 -12.32 23.59 7.62
CA ILE A 682 -11.45 24.76 7.81
C ILE A 682 -12.24 25.94 8.36
N GLU A 683 -11.55 26.95 8.90
CA GLU A 683 -12.17 28.24 9.22
C GLU A 683 -12.19 29.17 7.99
N VAL A 684 -13.35 29.77 7.71
CA VAL A 684 -13.48 30.93 6.83
C VAL A 684 -14.25 32.05 7.54
N ASN A 685 -14.08 33.30 7.10
CA ASN A 685 -14.89 34.42 7.54
C ASN A 685 -15.72 35.02 6.40
N LEU A 686 -17.04 35.11 6.59
CA LEU A 686 -18.01 35.60 5.60
C LEU A 686 -18.20 37.13 5.62
N THR A 687 -17.34 37.89 6.29
CA THR A 687 -17.52 39.34 6.49
C THR A 687 -16.25 40.19 6.32
N ALA A 688 -15.10 39.75 6.85
CA ALA A 688 -13.83 40.47 6.72
C ALA A 688 -12.64 39.57 7.09
N ALA A 689 -11.51 39.75 6.39
CA ALA A 689 -10.23 39.09 6.70
C ALA A 689 -9.80 39.25 8.18
N GLY A 690 -10.03 40.44 8.77
CA GLY A 690 -9.65 40.74 10.15
C GLY A 690 -10.55 40.13 11.23
N ASN A 691 -11.57 39.34 10.85
CA ASN A 691 -12.49 38.66 11.76
C ASN A 691 -12.22 37.14 11.87
N CYS A 692 -11.12 36.64 11.28
CA CYS A 692 -10.61 35.29 11.51
C CYS A 692 -10.12 35.11 12.96
N SER A 693 -10.13 33.87 13.47
CA SER A 693 -9.48 33.53 14.75
C SER A 693 -7.95 33.56 14.66
N THR A 694 -7.41 33.37 13.45
CA THR A 694 -5.99 33.42 13.13
C THR A 694 -5.56 34.79 12.56
N PRO A 695 -4.24 35.09 12.51
CA PRO A 695 -3.76 36.44 12.16
C PRO A 695 -3.99 36.89 10.70
N VAL A 696 -4.35 35.99 9.79
CA VAL A 696 -4.46 36.27 8.35
C VAL A 696 -5.77 35.68 7.80
N GLY A 697 -6.54 36.51 7.09
CA GLY A 697 -7.63 36.08 6.22
C GLY A 697 -7.29 36.34 4.75
N ALA A 698 -6.96 35.29 4.00
CA ALA A 698 -6.70 35.38 2.57
C ALA A 698 -8.04 35.54 1.79
N PRO A 699 -8.13 36.37 0.74
CA PRO A 699 -9.37 36.52 -0.02
C PRO A 699 -9.71 35.21 -0.75
N GLY A 700 -10.95 34.75 -0.62
CA GLY A 700 -11.53 33.71 -1.46
C GLY A 700 -11.89 34.23 -2.87
N PRO A 701 -12.50 33.39 -3.71
CA PRO A 701 -13.03 33.83 -5.00
C PRO A 701 -14.21 34.82 -4.85
N ASP A 702 -14.41 35.59 -5.91
CA ASP A 702 -15.64 36.34 -6.22
C ASP A 702 -16.48 35.44 -7.15
N CYS A 703 -17.57 34.87 -6.63
CA CYS A 703 -18.40 33.89 -7.34
C CYS A 703 -19.74 34.45 -7.83
N ASP A 704 -20.19 35.61 -7.31
CA ASP A 704 -21.37 36.32 -7.82
C ASP A 704 -21.02 37.41 -8.86
N GLY A 705 -19.74 37.83 -8.93
CA GLY A 705 -19.22 38.84 -9.84
C GLY A 705 -19.31 40.27 -9.34
N ASN A 706 -19.50 40.51 -8.03
CA ASN A 706 -19.67 41.85 -7.46
C ASN A 706 -18.38 42.69 -7.39
N GLY A 707 -17.20 42.08 -7.57
CA GLY A 707 -15.90 42.71 -7.45
C GLY A 707 -15.24 42.57 -6.06
N SER A 708 -15.79 41.72 -5.19
CA SER A 708 -15.30 41.46 -3.82
C SER A 708 -15.28 39.95 -3.55
N PRO A 709 -14.38 39.43 -2.70
CA PRO A 709 -14.39 38.02 -2.33
C PRO A 709 -15.61 37.68 -1.46
N ASP A 710 -16.28 36.56 -1.76
CA ASP A 710 -17.48 36.12 -1.01
C ASP A 710 -17.16 35.67 0.44
N PHE A 711 -15.90 35.30 0.69
CA PHE A 711 -15.39 34.89 1.99
C PHE A 711 -13.87 35.09 2.06
N PHE A 712 -13.35 35.05 3.28
CA PHE A 712 -11.92 35.06 3.56
C PHE A 712 -11.51 33.73 4.17
N ILE A 713 -10.50 33.07 3.61
CA ILE A 713 -9.92 31.83 4.11
C ILE A 713 -9.02 32.17 5.31
N CYS A 714 -9.30 31.62 6.48
CA CYS A 714 -8.52 31.92 7.67
C CYS A 714 -7.28 31.03 7.77
N GLY A 715 -6.14 31.62 8.12
CA GLY A 715 -4.87 30.93 8.29
C GLY A 715 -3.78 31.81 8.90
N SER A 716 -2.53 31.39 8.73
CA SER A 716 -1.34 32.17 9.06
C SER A 716 -0.40 32.24 7.87
N ALA A 717 0.16 33.41 7.62
CA ALA A 717 1.37 33.57 6.81
C ALA A 717 2.60 33.63 7.74
N ASP A 718 3.75 33.20 7.25
CA ASP A 718 4.99 33.12 8.03
C ASP A 718 6.00 34.25 7.71
N GLY A 719 7.30 33.99 7.91
CA GLY A 719 8.36 34.97 7.65
C GLY A 719 8.81 35.05 6.19
N ASP A 720 8.48 34.03 5.39
CA ASP A 720 8.78 33.89 3.98
C ASP A 720 7.60 34.45 3.16
N GLY A 721 6.38 34.30 3.70
CA GLY A 721 5.11 34.77 3.16
C GLY A 721 4.14 33.65 2.82
N ASP A 722 4.54 32.39 3.02
CA ASP A 722 3.76 31.22 2.66
C ASP A 722 2.53 31.07 3.57
N PHE A 723 1.36 30.86 2.96
CA PHE A 723 0.08 30.82 3.66
C PHE A 723 -0.35 29.40 4.00
N SER A 724 -0.62 29.16 5.28
CA SER A 724 -1.18 27.92 5.80
C SER A 724 -2.59 28.13 6.35
N VAL A 725 -3.57 27.45 5.76
CA VAL A 725 -4.96 27.38 6.22
C VAL A 725 -5.10 26.86 7.65
N HIS A 726 -6.01 27.47 8.41
CA HIS A 726 -6.47 26.98 9.71
C HIS A 726 -7.44 25.80 9.53
N ILE A 727 -6.89 24.57 9.59
CA ILE A 727 -7.69 23.34 9.69
C ILE A 727 -8.24 23.24 11.12
N LEU A 728 -9.56 23.07 11.23
CA LEU A 728 -10.26 22.85 12.49
C LEU A 728 -10.40 21.35 12.81
N ASP A 729 -10.66 20.53 11.79
CA ASP A 729 -10.77 19.07 11.88
C ASP A 729 -10.52 18.44 10.49
N PHE A 730 -9.98 17.21 10.45
CA PHE A 730 -9.97 16.37 9.24
C PHE A 730 -11.27 15.59 9.05
N CYS A 731 -12.14 15.52 10.06
CA CYS A 731 -13.49 15.04 9.92
C CYS A 731 -14.37 16.05 9.15
N THR A 732 -14.92 15.64 8.01
CA THR A 732 -15.70 16.50 7.09
C THR A 732 -17.19 16.20 7.07
N THR A 733 -17.68 15.37 8.01
CA THR A 733 -19.10 15.03 8.15
C THR A 733 -19.89 16.16 8.83
N GLY A 734 -21.19 16.28 8.53
CA GLY A 734 -21.98 17.44 8.97
C GLY A 734 -22.07 17.63 10.50
N ASP A 735 -21.92 16.57 11.28
CA ASP A 735 -21.84 16.62 12.74
C ASP A 735 -20.46 17.05 13.25
N CYS A 736 -19.37 16.63 12.59
CA CYS A 736 -18.03 17.14 12.87
C CYS A 736 -17.90 18.63 12.50
N VAL A 737 -18.42 19.03 11.33
CA VAL A 737 -18.53 20.45 10.93
C VAL A 737 -19.33 21.25 11.95
N SER A 738 -20.42 20.70 12.48
CA SER A 738 -21.20 21.34 13.55
C SER A 738 -20.44 21.45 14.87
N ALA A 739 -19.60 20.47 15.21
CA ALA A 739 -18.74 20.51 16.39
C ALA A 739 -17.61 21.56 16.23
N ALA A 740 -16.96 21.61 15.07
CA ALA A 740 -15.97 22.64 14.73
C ALA A 740 -16.59 24.05 14.73
N GLN A 741 -17.80 24.22 14.18
CA GLN A 741 -18.53 25.49 14.20
C GLN A 741 -18.78 26.00 15.63
N ALA A 742 -18.94 25.09 16.60
CA ALA A 742 -19.18 25.44 18.00
C ALA A 742 -17.93 25.92 18.76
N THR A 743 -16.72 25.79 18.19
CA THR A 743 -15.49 26.37 18.75
C THR A 743 -15.20 27.79 18.26
N LEU A 744 -15.82 28.20 17.13
CA LEU A 744 -15.61 29.51 16.51
C LEU A 744 -16.37 30.64 17.21
N HIS A 745 -15.83 31.86 17.14
CA HIS A 745 -16.40 33.05 17.75
C HIS A 745 -17.42 33.77 16.84
N THR A 746 -18.35 34.52 17.47
CA THR A 746 -19.38 35.28 16.75
C THR A 746 -18.80 36.50 16.03
N GLY A 747 -18.51 36.35 14.73
CA GLY A 747 -17.95 37.44 13.91
C GLY A 747 -17.98 37.18 12.41
N GLY A 748 -18.94 36.37 11.93
CA GLY A 748 -18.95 35.88 10.55
C GLY A 748 -18.04 34.68 10.29
N ALA A 749 -17.37 34.15 11.32
CA ALA A 749 -16.54 32.96 11.23
C ALA A 749 -17.42 31.69 11.09
N ALA A 750 -17.09 30.86 10.10
CA ALA A 750 -17.79 29.65 9.73
C ALA A 750 -16.83 28.47 9.59
N ALA A 751 -17.26 27.29 10.06
CA ALA A 751 -16.55 26.03 9.81
C ALA A 751 -17.07 25.44 8.49
N VAL A 752 -16.19 25.27 7.50
CA VAL A 752 -16.56 24.87 6.14
C VAL A 752 -15.75 23.64 5.71
N PRO A 753 -16.40 22.53 5.32
CA PRO A 753 -15.73 21.42 4.67
C PRO A 753 -15.36 21.80 3.22
N VAL A 754 -14.10 21.61 2.85
CA VAL A 754 -13.57 21.95 1.52
C VAL A 754 -13.21 20.69 0.70
N PRO A 755 -13.42 20.71 -0.63
CA PRO A 755 -13.15 19.56 -1.51
C PRO A 755 -11.65 19.38 -1.74
N MET A 756 -11.24 18.16 -2.12
CA MET A 756 -9.85 17.83 -2.45
C MET A 756 -9.25 18.82 -3.48
N SER A 757 -10.01 19.17 -4.52
CA SER A 757 -9.61 20.14 -5.56
C SER A 757 -9.31 21.56 -5.04
N ALA A 758 -9.78 21.95 -3.85
CA ALA A 758 -9.44 23.24 -3.24
C ALA A 758 -8.04 23.23 -2.60
N ALA A 759 -7.51 22.06 -2.24
CA ALA A 759 -6.23 21.90 -1.57
C ALA A 759 -5.11 21.41 -2.52
N THR A 760 -5.44 20.50 -3.44
CA THR A 760 -4.54 19.90 -4.44
C THR A 760 -5.10 20.11 -5.85
N ASP A 761 -4.24 20.14 -6.87
CA ASP A 761 -4.64 20.02 -8.27
C ASP A 761 -4.84 18.55 -8.70
N GLY A 762 -4.26 17.60 -7.95
CA GLY A 762 -4.29 16.16 -8.21
C GLY A 762 -5.64 15.46 -8.06
N ARG A 763 -6.68 16.17 -7.59
CA ARG A 763 -8.03 15.64 -7.31
C ARG A 763 -8.02 14.51 -6.25
N ASP A 764 -9.10 13.74 -6.15
CA ASP A 764 -9.26 12.62 -5.23
C ASP A 764 -8.97 11.22 -5.83
N HIS A 765 -8.61 11.14 -7.12
CA HIS A 765 -8.54 9.90 -7.90
C HIS A 765 -7.67 8.76 -7.33
N TRP A 766 -6.66 9.07 -6.51
CA TRP A 766 -5.73 8.11 -5.89
C TRP A 766 -5.65 8.26 -4.36
N LEU A 767 -6.75 8.73 -3.78
CA LEU A 767 -6.94 8.95 -2.35
C LEU A 767 -8.24 8.23 -1.91
N ALA A 768 -8.55 8.28 -0.61
CA ALA A 768 -9.74 7.68 -0.01
C ALA A 768 -11.02 7.74 -0.88
N PRO A 769 -11.40 8.89 -1.48
CA PRO A 769 -12.66 8.99 -2.21
C PRO A 769 -12.65 8.33 -3.60
N GLY A 770 -11.48 8.13 -4.23
CA GLY A 770 -11.35 7.66 -5.62
C GLY A 770 -11.02 6.18 -5.78
N GLU A 771 -10.53 5.53 -4.72
CA GLU A 771 -10.19 4.11 -4.72
C GLU A 771 -11.36 3.22 -4.26
N PRO A 772 -11.40 1.93 -4.66
CA PRO A 772 -12.45 0.98 -4.25
C PRO A 772 -12.26 0.50 -2.81
N HIS A 773 -13.37 0.24 -2.11
CA HIS A 773 -13.38 -0.32 -0.74
C HIS A 773 -14.09 -1.68 -0.71
N CYS A 774 -13.64 -2.60 0.15
CA CYS A 774 -14.39 -3.82 0.48
C CYS A 774 -15.80 -3.46 0.99
N ALA A 775 -15.91 -2.40 1.79
CA ALA A 775 -17.18 -1.84 2.26
C ALA A 775 -18.22 -1.56 1.15
N ASP A 776 -17.81 -1.28 -0.08
CA ASP A 776 -18.73 -0.99 -1.19
C ASP A 776 -19.55 -2.22 -1.57
N CYS A 777 -18.99 -3.43 -1.49
CA CYS A 777 -19.66 -4.67 -1.90
C CYS A 777 -19.97 -5.65 -0.75
N HIS A 778 -19.21 -5.58 0.35
CA HIS A 778 -19.33 -6.47 1.49
C HIS A 778 -20.15 -5.85 2.63
N ALA A 779 -20.71 -6.72 3.48
CA ALA A 779 -21.42 -6.34 4.70
C ALA A 779 -20.48 -6.41 5.92
N ALA A 780 -20.75 -5.61 6.96
CA ALA A 780 -19.98 -5.68 8.19
C ALA A 780 -20.08 -7.08 8.85
N PRO A 781 -18.98 -7.65 9.40
CA PRO A 781 -17.68 -7.03 9.69
C PRO A 781 -16.61 -7.21 8.60
N TYR A 782 -16.97 -7.64 7.37
CA TYR A 782 -16.01 -8.00 6.31
C TYR A 782 -15.59 -6.78 5.47
N VAL A 783 -15.27 -5.69 6.15
CA VAL A 783 -15.10 -4.34 5.60
C VAL A 783 -13.93 -3.63 6.28
N GLU A 784 -13.48 -2.52 5.72
CA GLU A 784 -12.44 -1.70 6.33
C GLU A 784 -12.91 -0.99 7.60
N GLN A 785 -11.97 -0.69 8.50
CA GLN A 785 -12.23 0.20 9.64
C GLN A 785 -12.52 1.63 9.17
N SER A 786 -13.23 2.40 10.00
CA SER A 786 -13.38 3.84 9.75
C SER A 786 -12.05 4.58 9.96
N GLY A 787 -11.78 5.60 9.14
CA GLY A 787 -10.49 6.30 9.13
C GLY A 787 -10.16 7.08 10.40
N ASN A 788 -11.06 7.18 11.38
CA ASN A 788 -10.73 7.66 12.73
C ASN A 788 -9.97 6.60 13.58
N ILE A 789 -9.85 5.36 13.10
CA ILE A 789 -9.01 4.31 13.69
C ILE A 789 -7.68 4.22 12.95
N SER A 790 -7.71 4.18 11.61
CA SER A 790 -6.52 4.18 10.74
C SER A 790 -6.24 5.60 10.18
N ASN A 791 -6.05 6.60 11.05
CA ASN A 791 -6.05 8.02 10.67
C ASN A 791 -4.76 8.48 9.97
N ASN A 792 -4.69 8.23 8.66
CA ASN A 792 -3.59 8.57 7.76
C ASN A 792 -4.02 9.62 6.69
N PRO A 793 -4.26 10.91 6.99
CA PRO A 793 -4.49 11.91 5.96
C PRO A 793 -3.31 12.00 4.96
N PRO A 794 -3.53 12.31 3.67
CA PRO A 794 -4.82 12.49 2.98
C PRO A 794 -5.43 11.17 2.45
N PHE A 795 -4.99 10.01 2.94
CA PHE A 795 -5.40 8.71 2.43
C PHE A 795 -6.59 8.09 3.18
N ASN A 796 -6.76 8.40 4.46
CA ASN A 796 -7.87 7.95 5.31
C ASN A 796 -8.42 9.14 6.10
N TYR A 797 -9.73 9.15 6.35
CA TYR A 797 -10.43 10.27 7.01
C TYR A 797 -11.38 9.82 8.12
N PRO A 798 -11.52 10.60 9.21
CA PRO A 798 -12.46 10.31 10.28
C PRO A 798 -13.89 10.07 9.78
N LYS A 799 -14.54 9.01 10.31
CA LYS A 799 -15.90 8.56 9.99
C LYS A 799 -16.17 8.15 8.54
N LYS A 800 -15.12 8.02 7.72
CA LYS A 800 -15.17 7.51 6.35
C LYS A 800 -14.58 6.10 6.29
N ALA A 801 -14.89 5.34 5.24
CA ALA A 801 -14.18 4.09 4.97
C ALA A 801 -12.68 4.39 4.76
N SER A 802 -11.83 3.51 5.30
CA SER A 802 -10.37 3.57 5.09
C SER A 802 -9.97 2.75 3.87
N LEU A 803 -8.85 3.10 3.24
CA LEU A 803 -8.25 2.27 2.20
C LEU A 803 -7.78 0.93 2.77
N PHE A 804 -8.06 -0.16 2.06
CA PHE A 804 -7.62 -1.52 2.39
C PHE A 804 -6.12 -1.61 2.73
N ARG A 805 -5.26 -0.90 1.98
CA ARG A 805 -3.80 -0.89 2.19
C ARG A 805 -3.36 -0.41 3.57
N TYR A 806 -4.04 0.59 4.12
CA TYR A 806 -3.70 1.19 5.42
C TYR A 806 -4.46 0.57 6.61
N THR A 807 -5.42 -0.31 6.34
CA THR A 807 -6.34 -0.87 7.35
C THR A 807 -5.78 -2.12 8.04
N LYS A 808 -6.18 -2.31 9.30
CA LYS A 808 -5.82 -3.47 10.13
C LYS A 808 -7.06 -4.14 10.73
N GLY A 809 -6.93 -5.43 11.01
CA GLY A 809 -7.89 -6.23 11.78
C GLY A 809 -7.15 -7.09 12.83
N HIS A 810 -7.88 -7.99 13.50
CA HIS A 810 -7.34 -9.08 14.32
C HIS A 810 -6.06 -8.76 15.15
N GLN A 811 -6.17 -7.83 16.11
CA GLN A 811 -5.05 -7.34 16.94
C GLN A 811 -3.85 -6.77 16.15
N GLY A 812 -4.10 -5.99 15.09
CA GLY A 812 -3.09 -5.18 14.40
C GLY A 812 -2.45 -5.81 13.16
N ILE A 813 -2.95 -6.96 12.71
CA ILE A 813 -2.59 -7.56 11.42
C ILE A 813 -3.17 -6.69 10.29
N THR A 814 -2.37 -6.29 9.30
CA THR A 814 -2.89 -5.56 8.13
C THR A 814 -3.87 -6.42 7.34
N CYS A 815 -4.87 -5.80 6.71
CA CYS A 815 -5.80 -6.54 5.83
C CYS A 815 -5.03 -7.26 4.71
N GLN A 816 -4.03 -6.59 4.12
CA GLN A 816 -3.07 -7.21 3.20
C GLN A 816 -2.32 -8.41 3.81
N GLY A 817 -1.93 -8.35 5.09
CA GLY A 817 -1.24 -9.46 5.77
C GLY A 817 -2.06 -10.75 5.90
N CYS A 818 -3.38 -10.68 5.71
CA CYS A 818 -4.29 -11.83 5.75
C CYS A 818 -4.85 -12.21 4.36
N HIS A 819 -5.08 -11.22 3.50
CA HIS A 819 -5.72 -11.37 2.18
C HIS A 819 -4.77 -11.13 1.00
N GLU A 820 -3.49 -10.88 1.25
CA GLU A 820 -2.49 -10.48 0.24
C GLU A 820 -2.86 -9.11 -0.40
N SER A 821 -2.17 -8.70 -1.45
CA SER A 821 -2.16 -7.27 -1.86
C SER A 821 -3.38 -6.87 -2.72
N THR A 822 -3.71 -5.57 -2.77
CA THR A 822 -5.04 -5.02 -3.19
C THR A 822 -5.56 -5.41 -4.59
N HIS A 823 -4.71 -5.85 -5.54
CA HIS A 823 -5.13 -6.39 -6.86
C HIS A 823 -4.66 -7.84 -7.05
N GLY A 824 -4.66 -8.57 -5.94
CA GLY A 824 -4.29 -9.97 -5.77
C GLY A 824 -4.79 -10.44 -4.42
N LEU A 825 -6.04 -10.06 -4.08
CA LEU A 825 -6.75 -10.36 -2.83
C LEU A 825 -7.03 -11.86 -2.63
N TYR A 826 -6.59 -12.64 -3.62
CA TYR A 826 -6.57 -14.08 -3.72
C TYR A 826 -5.72 -14.40 -4.96
N PRO A 827 -4.82 -15.39 -4.93
CA PRO A 827 -4.06 -15.79 -6.10
C PRO A 827 -4.90 -16.68 -7.02
N VAL A 828 -5.07 -16.25 -8.26
CA VAL A 828 -6.03 -16.89 -9.17
C VAL A 828 -5.40 -17.36 -10.47
N THR A 829 -5.65 -18.63 -10.80
CA THR A 829 -4.96 -19.42 -11.83
C THR A 829 -3.43 -19.47 -11.64
N PRO A 830 -2.84 -20.58 -11.15
CA PRO A 830 -1.41 -20.66 -10.79
C PRO A 830 -0.42 -20.60 -11.97
N THR A 831 -0.88 -20.27 -13.18
CA THR A 831 -0.05 -19.96 -14.36
C THR A 831 0.02 -18.46 -14.68
N ILE A 832 -0.76 -17.62 -13.98
CA ILE A 832 -0.84 -16.17 -14.19
C ILE A 832 0.10 -15.44 -13.22
N ASP A 833 -0.08 -15.70 -11.93
CA ASP A 833 0.82 -15.30 -10.84
C ASP A 833 1.15 -16.53 -9.99
N THR A 834 2.37 -17.05 -10.15
CA THR A 834 2.91 -18.19 -9.37
C THR A 834 3.32 -17.79 -7.96
N THR A 835 3.53 -16.50 -7.69
CA THR A 835 4.20 -15.98 -6.51
C THR A 835 3.21 -15.74 -5.38
N THR A 836 2.14 -14.99 -5.66
CA THR A 836 1.04 -14.82 -4.71
C THR A 836 0.39 -16.19 -4.41
N TYR A 837 0.29 -17.10 -5.39
CA TYR A 837 -0.15 -18.48 -5.15
C TYR A 837 0.77 -19.26 -4.21
N ALA A 838 2.09 -19.05 -4.30
CA ALA A 838 3.06 -19.68 -3.42
C ALA A 838 3.10 -19.06 -2.01
N GLN A 839 2.77 -17.77 -1.86
CA GLN A 839 2.84 -17.03 -0.60
C GLN A 839 1.86 -17.61 0.44
N ALA A 840 0.55 -17.52 0.24
CA ALA A 840 -0.44 -18.11 1.14
C ALA A 840 -0.21 -19.61 1.38
N ALA A 841 0.13 -20.37 0.34
CA ALA A 841 0.45 -21.80 0.44
C ALA A 841 1.72 -22.08 1.27
N SER A 842 2.66 -21.13 1.37
CA SER A 842 3.84 -21.22 2.23
C SER A 842 3.48 -21.08 3.72
N LEU A 843 2.41 -20.36 4.06
CA LEU A 843 2.01 -20.02 5.43
C LEU A 843 0.89 -20.93 5.98
N ASN A 844 -0.15 -21.19 5.18
CA ASN A 844 -1.28 -22.07 5.54
C ASN A 844 -0.80 -23.53 5.75
N THR A 845 -1.29 -24.18 6.82
CA THR A 845 -0.79 -25.53 7.19
C THR A 845 -1.32 -26.66 6.30
N ASP A 846 -2.44 -26.42 5.60
CA ASP A 846 -2.99 -27.28 4.55
C ASP A 846 -2.46 -26.92 3.16
N SER A 847 -1.58 -25.91 3.08
CA SER A 847 -1.00 -25.34 1.84
C SER A 847 -2.05 -24.79 0.86
N SER A 848 -3.21 -24.35 1.35
CA SER A 848 -4.17 -23.62 0.49
C SER A 848 -3.65 -22.23 0.12
N HIS A 849 -3.95 -21.81 -1.10
CA HIS A 849 -3.60 -20.51 -1.66
C HIS A 849 -4.55 -19.36 -1.26
N GLY A 850 -5.71 -19.67 -0.67
CA GLY A 850 -6.62 -18.65 -0.10
C GLY A 850 -6.11 -17.98 1.18
N PRO A 851 -6.92 -17.12 1.84
CA PRO A 851 -6.47 -16.17 2.85
C PRO A 851 -5.96 -16.89 4.09
N LEU A 852 -5.17 -16.20 4.90
CA LEU A 852 -4.47 -16.85 6.02
C LEU A 852 -5.45 -17.33 7.09
N LYS A 853 -5.57 -18.66 7.19
CA LYS A 853 -6.42 -19.34 8.15
C LYS A 853 -5.80 -19.29 9.56
N CYS A 854 -6.61 -19.46 10.60
CA CYS A 854 -6.13 -19.31 11.99
C CYS A 854 -4.96 -20.24 12.35
N ASN A 855 -4.85 -21.40 11.69
CA ASN A 855 -3.73 -22.35 11.81
C ASN A 855 -2.38 -21.80 11.31
N ALA A 856 -2.34 -20.75 10.50
CA ALA A 856 -1.09 -20.11 10.08
C ALA A 856 -0.31 -19.56 11.29
N CYS A 857 -1.00 -19.04 12.31
CA CYS A 857 -0.39 -18.41 13.50
C CYS A 857 -0.69 -19.15 14.83
N HIS A 858 -1.86 -19.78 14.95
CA HIS A 858 -2.34 -20.44 16.17
C HIS A 858 -2.33 -21.97 16.05
N ASN A 859 -2.32 -22.70 17.17
CA ASN A 859 -2.71 -24.10 17.12
C ASN A 859 -4.23 -24.20 16.92
N ALA A 860 -4.64 -24.76 15.78
CA ALA A 860 -6.04 -24.91 15.40
C ALA A 860 -6.64 -26.25 15.83
N THR A 861 -7.98 -26.34 15.83
CA THR A 861 -8.73 -27.60 15.87
C THR A 861 -8.83 -28.22 14.48
N ALA A 862 -9.46 -29.39 14.36
CA ALA A 862 -9.81 -29.98 13.06
C ALA A 862 -10.76 -29.11 12.22
N ASN A 863 -11.41 -28.10 12.81
CA ASN A 863 -12.29 -27.15 12.13
C ASN A 863 -11.54 -25.87 11.67
N GLY A 864 -10.20 -25.85 11.73
CA GLY A 864 -9.38 -24.69 11.34
C GLY A 864 -9.30 -23.54 12.34
N VAL A 865 -10.20 -23.47 13.32
CA VAL A 865 -10.31 -22.39 14.34
C VAL A 865 -9.30 -22.53 15.50
N GLU A 866 -8.90 -21.43 16.15
CA GLU A 866 -8.00 -21.46 17.32
C GLU A 866 -8.55 -22.37 18.45
N LYS A 867 -7.71 -23.29 18.96
CA LYS A 867 -8.08 -24.20 20.07
C LYS A 867 -8.66 -23.52 21.33
N SER A 868 -8.30 -22.26 21.61
CA SER A 868 -8.72 -21.53 22.83
C SER A 868 -9.93 -20.61 22.66
N VAL A 869 -10.48 -20.42 21.45
CA VAL A 869 -11.81 -19.80 21.28
C VAL A 869 -12.96 -20.83 21.34
N GLY A 870 -12.67 -22.09 21.65
CA GLY A 870 -13.64 -23.21 21.63
C GLY A 870 -14.92 -23.04 22.47
N ASN A 871 -14.92 -22.14 23.45
CA ASN A 871 -16.06 -21.83 24.32
C ASN A 871 -16.76 -20.50 23.97
N LEU A 872 -16.29 -19.75 22.95
CA LEU A 872 -16.91 -18.49 22.55
C LEU A 872 -18.11 -18.72 21.64
N THR A 873 -19.06 -17.79 21.70
CA THR A 873 -20.13 -17.64 20.71
C THR A 873 -20.06 -16.28 20.04
N TYR A 874 -20.39 -16.22 18.75
CA TYR A 874 -20.55 -15.00 17.97
C TYR A 874 -21.92 -15.04 17.29
N ASN A 875 -22.74 -13.99 17.48
CA ASN A 875 -24.12 -13.93 17.01
C ASN A 875 -24.99 -15.18 17.34
N GLY A 876 -24.67 -15.89 18.42
CA GLY A 876 -25.33 -17.12 18.86
C GLY A 876 -24.70 -18.43 18.35
N THR A 877 -23.87 -18.38 17.30
CA THR A 877 -23.13 -19.53 16.76
C THR A 877 -21.89 -19.82 17.61
N SER A 878 -21.54 -21.10 17.80
CA SER A 878 -20.36 -21.51 18.57
C SER A 878 -19.09 -21.49 17.71
N ILE A 879 -18.16 -20.61 18.07
CA ILE A 879 -16.89 -20.36 17.36
C ILE A 879 -16.01 -21.62 17.32
N GLY A 880 -16.07 -22.47 18.36
CA GLY A 880 -15.27 -23.70 18.43
C GLY A 880 -15.60 -24.75 17.36
N THR A 881 -16.77 -24.63 16.73
CA THR A 881 -17.33 -25.61 15.78
C THR A 881 -17.60 -25.05 14.40
N ASP A 882 -17.42 -23.75 14.18
CA ASP A 882 -17.79 -23.04 12.97
C ASP A 882 -16.66 -22.09 12.56
N PHE A 883 -16.09 -22.32 11.37
CA PHE A 883 -14.96 -21.54 10.87
C PHE A 883 -15.40 -20.14 10.40
N ASP A 884 -16.58 -20.02 9.81
CA ASP A 884 -17.07 -18.73 9.29
C ASP A 884 -17.38 -17.79 10.46
N ALA A 885 -18.07 -18.27 11.49
CA ALA A 885 -18.32 -17.51 12.72
C ALA A 885 -17.04 -17.15 13.49
N ALA A 886 -15.97 -17.94 13.35
CA ALA A 886 -14.65 -17.60 13.87
C ALA A 886 -13.97 -16.49 13.08
N VAL A 887 -14.12 -16.47 11.76
CA VAL A 887 -13.61 -15.42 10.89
C VAL A 887 -14.41 -14.12 11.09
N SER A 888 -15.74 -14.14 11.20
CA SER A 888 -16.51 -12.92 11.52
C SER A 888 -16.12 -12.33 12.88
N TRP A 889 -15.96 -13.17 13.90
CA TRP A 889 -15.43 -12.71 15.19
C TRP A 889 -14.00 -12.15 15.08
N ALA A 890 -13.12 -12.79 14.31
CA ALA A 890 -11.74 -12.35 14.14
C ALA A 890 -11.64 -10.96 13.50
N HIS A 891 -12.53 -10.62 12.56
CA HIS A 891 -12.67 -9.27 12.02
C HIS A 891 -13.05 -8.25 13.11
N THR A 892 -14.07 -8.56 13.94
CA THR A 892 -14.45 -7.69 15.07
C THR A 892 -13.42 -7.62 16.21
N TYR A 893 -12.44 -8.53 16.26
CA TYR A 893 -11.40 -8.53 17.30
C TYR A 893 -10.19 -7.67 16.90
N THR A 894 -10.46 -6.43 16.46
CA THR A 894 -9.48 -5.38 16.10
C THR A 894 -8.70 -4.91 17.34
N ASP A 895 -7.67 -4.07 17.17
CA ASP A 895 -6.83 -3.69 18.32
C ASP A 895 -7.61 -2.94 19.42
N GLU A 896 -8.64 -2.21 19.00
CA GLU A 896 -9.53 -1.37 19.82
C GLU A 896 -10.57 -2.21 20.61
N ALA A 897 -10.79 -3.47 20.22
CA ALA A 897 -11.86 -4.31 20.75
C ALA A 897 -11.63 -4.71 22.22
N ASP A 898 -12.60 -4.41 23.09
CA ASP A 898 -12.53 -4.70 24.53
C ASP A 898 -12.38 -6.21 24.80
N PRO A 899 -11.23 -6.70 25.33
CA PRO A 899 -11.05 -8.13 25.59
C PRO A 899 -11.93 -8.64 26.73
N ARG A 900 -12.48 -7.76 27.58
CA ARG A 900 -13.36 -8.13 28.71
C ARG A 900 -14.70 -8.70 28.25
N THR A 901 -15.20 -8.28 27.09
CA THR A 901 -16.50 -8.73 26.54
C THR A 901 -16.39 -10.03 25.73
N SER A 902 -15.17 -10.44 25.38
CA SER A 902 -14.88 -11.56 24.49
C SER A 902 -13.86 -12.53 25.10
N ILE A 903 -12.56 -12.29 24.87
CA ILE A 903 -11.45 -13.19 25.23
C ILE A 903 -11.43 -13.55 26.72
N CYS A 904 -11.81 -12.65 27.63
CA CYS A 904 -11.88 -12.94 29.06
C CYS A 904 -13.03 -13.90 29.41
N LEU A 905 -14.19 -13.79 28.73
CA LEU A 905 -15.39 -14.57 29.07
C LEU A 905 -15.31 -16.04 28.62
N ARG A 906 -14.44 -16.37 27.65
CA ARG A 906 -14.22 -17.76 27.17
C ARG A 906 -13.71 -18.73 28.25
N CYS A 907 -13.10 -18.19 29.31
CA CYS A 907 -12.48 -18.98 30.39
C CYS A 907 -13.32 -19.03 31.67
N HIS A 908 -14.13 -18.01 31.94
CA HIS A 908 -14.98 -17.88 33.12
C HIS A 908 -16.02 -16.77 32.89
N GLY A 909 -17.13 -16.78 33.65
CA GLY A 909 -18.04 -15.62 33.72
C GLY A 909 -17.33 -14.34 34.18
N ASP A 910 -18.01 -13.19 34.11
CA ASP A 910 -17.34 -11.91 34.35
C ASP A 910 -16.68 -11.81 35.75
N ASN A 911 -15.44 -11.33 35.73
CA ASN A 911 -14.58 -11.10 36.89
C ASN A 911 -13.87 -9.73 36.78
N SER A 912 -14.36 -8.82 35.92
CA SER A 912 -13.85 -7.45 35.70
C SER A 912 -13.54 -6.71 37.01
N SER A 913 -14.48 -6.74 37.95
CA SER A 913 -14.39 -6.19 39.32
C SER A 913 -13.29 -6.78 40.21
N LYS A 914 -12.52 -7.77 39.74
CA LYS A 914 -11.41 -8.43 40.45
C LYS A 914 -10.05 -8.20 39.78
N ILE A 915 -10.00 -7.43 38.69
CA ILE A 915 -8.75 -6.97 38.09
C ILE A 915 -8.09 -6.00 39.07
N SER A 916 -6.84 -6.27 39.44
CA SER A 916 -6.03 -5.42 40.30
C SER A 916 -4.56 -5.74 40.10
N SER A 917 -3.71 -4.71 40.15
CA SER A 917 -2.25 -4.84 40.27
C SER A 917 -1.80 -5.65 41.50
N THR A 918 -2.67 -5.80 42.51
CA THR A 918 -2.40 -6.57 43.73
C THR A 918 -2.94 -8.00 43.73
N ASP A 919 -3.70 -8.42 42.71
CA ASP A 919 -4.24 -9.79 42.65
C ASP A 919 -3.27 -10.77 41.97
N GLY A 920 -2.84 -11.80 42.71
CA GLY A 920 -1.90 -12.83 42.25
C GLY A 920 -2.46 -13.81 41.21
N LYS A 921 -3.78 -13.88 41.03
CA LYS A 921 -4.43 -14.63 39.95
C LYS A 921 -4.50 -13.77 38.69
N TRP A 922 -4.86 -12.49 38.81
CA TRP A 922 -4.84 -11.55 37.67
C TRP A 922 -3.45 -11.54 37.02
N THR A 923 -2.43 -11.16 37.78
CA THR A 923 -1.02 -11.00 37.36
C THR A 923 -0.33 -12.29 36.85
N THR A 924 -0.99 -13.44 36.87
CA THR A 924 -0.47 -14.71 36.33
C THR A 924 -1.19 -15.23 35.08
N HIS A 925 -2.13 -14.47 34.50
CA HIS A 925 -2.87 -14.88 33.30
C HIS A 925 -1.97 -15.08 32.07
N ALA A 926 -1.18 -14.08 31.65
CA ALA A 926 -0.28 -14.18 30.50
C ALA A 926 0.77 -15.29 30.70
N LYS A 927 1.38 -15.37 31.89
CA LYS A 927 2.28 -16.48 32.28
C LYS A 927 1.69 -17.86 32.02
N SER A 928 0.39 -18.03 32.28
CA SER A 928 -0.31 -19.31 32.10
C SER A 928 -0.70 -19.62 30.65
N GLY A 929 -0.35 -18.76 29.68
CA GLY A 929 -0.64 -18.92 28.26
C GLY A 929 -2.12 -18.72 27.88
N ARG A 930 -2.96 -18.25 28.81
CA ARG A 930 -4.42 -18.10 28.60
C ARG A 930 -4.78 -16.92 27.69
N VAL A 931 -3.99 -15.85 27.76
CA VAL A 931 -4.11 -14.58 27.02
C VAL A 931 -2.69 -14.03 26.79
N SER A 932 -2.53 -13.05 25.89
CA SER A 932 -1.26 -12.32 25.74
C SER A 932 -1.07 -11.28 26.86
N ARG A 933 0.15 -10.76 27.02
CA ARG A 933 0.40 -9.62 27.94
C ARG A 933 -0.30 -8.36 27.44
N ASN A 934 -0.23 -8.08 26.13
CA ASN A 934 -0.88 -6.92 25.51
C ASN A 934 -2.40 -6.92 25.75
N ALA A 935 -3.05 -8.09 25.72
CA ALA A 935 -4.48 -8.21 26.09
C ALA A 935 -4.74 -7.94 27.57
N MET A 936 -3.81 -8.29 28.49
CA MET A 936 -3.90 -7.86 29.89
C MET A 936 -3.72 -6.35 30.03
N ASP A 937 -2.78 -5.75 29.30
CA ASP A 937 -2.50 -4.30 29.38
C ASP A 937 -3.69 -3.46 28.90
N LYS A 938 -4.39 -3.90 27.84
CA LYS A 938 -5.67 -3.30 27.40
C LYS A 938 -6.74 -3.42 28.48
N VAL A 939 -6.90 -4.60 29.08
CA VAL A 939 -7.88 -4.86 30.15
C VAL A 939 -7.58 -4.06 31.42
N GLU A 940 -6.30 -3.86 31.76
CA GLU A 940 -5.85 -3.01 32.87
C GLU A 940 -6.14 -1.53 32.58
N LYS A 941 -5.75 -1.00 31.40
CA LYS A 941 -6.12 0.36 30.97
C LYS A 941 -7.63 0.61 31.05
N LEU A 942 -8.44 -0.33 30.55
CA LEU A 942 -9.90 -0.24 30.52
C LEU A 942 -10.60 -0.38 31.91
N GLN A 943 -9.90 -0.88 32.93
CA GLN A 943 -10.49 -1.17 34.25
C GLN A 943 -9.87 -0.36 35.41
N LEU A 944 -8.60 0.04 35.27
CA LEU A 944 -7.80 0.77 36.25
C LEU A 944 -7.42 2.18 35.76
N GLY A 945 -7.61 2.48 34.47
CA GLY A 945 -7.14 3.71 33.82
C GLY A 945 -5.65 3.71 33.44
N HIS A 946 -4.91 2.66 33.80
CA HIS A 946 -3.47 2.54 33.61
C HIS A 946 -3.04 1.06 33.56
N VAL A 947 -1.79 0.80 33.19
CA VAL A 947 -1.19 -0.55 33.19
C VAL A 947 -0.72 -0.91 34.60
N ALA A 948 -0.94 -2.15 35.05
CA ALA A 948 -0.57 -2.57 36.39
C ALA A 948 0.96 -2.50 36.61
N GLY A 949 1.37 -1.78 37.66
CA GLY A 949 2.76 -1.48 37.97
C GLY A 949 3.34 -0.23 37.30
N ASP A 950 2.54 0.53 36.53
CA ASP A 950 2.99 1.80 35.93
C ASP A 950 3.35 2.83 37.02
N GLN A 951 4.62 3.28 36.99
CA GLN A 951 5.21 4.18 37.98
C GLN A 951 4.59 5.59 37.98
N ALA A 952 3.85 5.97 36.93
CA ALA A 952 3.11 7.23 36.91
C ALA A 952 1.83 7.20 37.77
N PHE A 953 1.32 6.01 38.11
CA PHE A 953 0.02 5.84 38.78
C PHE A 953 0.12 5.07 40.10
N GLU A 954 1.00 4.07 40.21
CA GLU A 954 1.20 3.28 41.43
C GLU A 954 2.67 2.87 41.65
N ASN A 955 2.97 2.33 42.83
CA ASN A 955 4.32 1.86 43.15
C ASN A 955 4.43 0.33 42.97
N PRO A 956 5.03 -0.16 41.85
CA PRO A 956 5.13 -1.58 41.53
C PRO A 956 5.87 -2.42 42.58
N TYR A 957 6.73 -1.83 43.41
CA TYR A 957 7.41 -2.54 44.50
C TYR A 957 6.47 -2.88 45.67
N THR A 958 5.30 -2.24 45.72
CA THR A 958 4.24 -2.44 46.72
C THR A 958 2.93 -2.97 46.13
N THR A 959 2.77 -3.00 44.81
CA THR A 959 1.61 -3.56 44.10
C THR A 959 2.00 -4.80 43.28
N LEU A 960 2.38 -4.63 42.02
CA LEU A 960 2.66 -5.72 41.07
C LEU A 960 3.67 -6.75 41.60
N CYS A 961 4.77 -6.31 42.20
CA CYS A 961 5.81 -7.22 42.70
C CYS A 961 5.35 -8.08 43.88
N VAL A 962 4.55 -7.52 44.81
CA VAL A 962 4.21 -8.21 46.07
C VAL A 962 3.23 -9.36 45.88
N THR A 963 2.52 -9.40 44.74
CA THR A 963 1.70 -10.54 44.30
C THR A 963 2.47 -11.85 44.25
N CYS A 964 3.77 -11.80 43.93
CA CYS A 964 4.63 -12.96 43.69
C CYS A 964 5.74 -13.12 44.73
N HIS A 965 6.25 -12.02 45.30
CA HIS A 965 7.30 -12.04 46.33
C HIS A 965 7.45 -10.68 47.03
N SER A 966 8.00 -10.66 48.26
CA SER A 966 8.45 -9.42 48.90
C SER A 966 9.37 -8.57 48.01
N ASN A 967 9.43 -7.25 48.26
CA ASN A 967 10.24 -6.31 47.49
C ASN A 967 11.70 -6.81 47.34
N ARG A 968 12.18 -6.85 46.10
CA ARG A 968 13.52 -7.32 45.70
C ARG A 968 14.33 -6.28 44.91
N GLN A 969 13.93 -5.01 44.92
CA GLN A 969 14.64 -3.88 44.28
C GLN A 969 16.15 -3.90 44.61
N ALA A 970 16.52 -3.99 45.89
CA ALA A 970 17.92 -4.11 46.34
C ALA A 970 18.66 -5.38 45.85
N THR A 971 17.92 -6.45 45.48
CA THR A 971 18.51 -7.64 44.83
C THR A 971 18.72 -7.40 43.33
N LEU A 972 17.78 -6.74 42.65
CA LEU A 972 17.94 -6.34 41.24
C LEU A 972 19.12 -5.37 41.09
N LYS A 973 19.15 -4.29 41.88
CA LYS A 973 20.24 -3.31 41.91
C LYS A 973 21.61 -3.89 42.28
N LYS A 974 21.67 -5.00 43.03
CA LYS A 974 22.92 -5.71 43.38
C LYS A 974 23.35 -6.78 42.36
N LYS A 975 22.40 -7.41 41.65
CA LYS A 975 22.69 -8.54 40.74
C LYS A 975 22.53 -8.22 39.25
N GLY A 976 21.98 -7.05 38.93
CA GLY A 976 21.68 -6.64 37.57
C GLY A 976 20.78 -7.62 36.82
N CYS A 977 21.02 -7.68 35.51
CA CYS A 977 20.16 -8.22 34.47
C CYS A 977 20.11 -9.75 34.38
N THR A 978 19.98 -10.43 35.51
CA THR A 978 19.94 -11.91 35.59
C THR A 978 18.82 -12.51 34.72
N THR A 979 19.03 -13.72 34.22
CA THR A 979 18.02 -14.52 33.49
C THR A 979 16.69 -14.62 34.24
N ARG A 980 16.72 -14.65 35.58
CA ARG A 980 15.52 -14.66 36.43
C ARG A 980 14.77 -13.32 36.42
N TRP A 981 15.46 -12.20 36.27
CA TRP A 981 14.81 -10.89 36.08
C TRP A 981 14.16 -10.81 34.70
N LYS A 982 14.92 -11.11 33.63
CA LYS A 982 14.45 -11.12 32.24
C LYS A 982 13.20 -11.99 32.05
N LYS A 983 13.13 -13.16 32.71
CA LYS A 983 11.93 -14.02 32.72
C LYS A 983 10.63 -13.38 33.21
N HIS A 984 10.63 -12.20 33.82
CA HIS A 984 9.36 -11.49 34.12
C HIS A 984 8.71 -10.91 32.87
N LEU A 985 9.50 -10.46 31.90
CA LEU A 985 9.02 -10.05 30.58
C LEU A 985 8.65 -11.27 29.73
N VAL A 986 9.52 -12.30 29.68
CA VAL A 986 9.26 -13.54 28.91
C VAL A 986 8.02 -14.29 29.38
N GLU A 987 7.75 -14.31 30.69
CA GLU A 987 6.54 -14.90 31.28
C GLU A 987 5.34 -13.92 31.32
N GLY A 988 5.42 -12.73 30.71
CA GLY A 988 4.31 -11.75 30.68
C GLY A 988 3.80 -11.32 32.05
N ARG A 989 4.65 -11.34 33.09
CA ARG A 989 4.26 -11.04 34.48
C ARG A 989 4.13 -9.56 34.75
N ALA A 990 4.98 -8.76 34.10
CA ALA A 990 4.88 -7.32 34.01
C ALA A 990 4.59 -6.95 32.56
N SER A 991 4.02 -5.77 32.34
CA SER A 991 4.05 -5.14 31.02
C SER A 991 5.48 -4.71 30.67
N GLU A 992 5.69 -4.41 29.40
CA GLU A 992 6.95 -4.04 28.78
C GLU A 992 7.53 -2.77 29.39
N SER A 993 6.77 -1.67 29.31
CA SER A 993 7.12 -0.37 29.85
C SER A 993 7.43 -0.42 31.35
N VAL A 994 6.65 -1.19 32.11
CA VAL A 994 6.86 -1.42 33.55
C VAL A 994 8.16 -2.18 33.81
N TRP A 995 8.43 -3.25 33.06
CA TRP A 995 9.65 -4.02 33.22
C TRP A 995 10.89 -3.23 32.80
N GLU A 996 10.80 -2.46 31.73
CA GLU A 996 11.85 -1.54 31.28
C GLU A 996 12.13 -0.43 32.29
N ALA A 997 11.11 0.28 32.77
CA ALA A 997 11.29 1.38 33.72
C ALA A 997 11.98 0.90 34.99
N ILE A 998 11.58 -0.26 35.52
CA ILE A 998 12.20 -0.89 36.69
C ILE A 998 13.63 -1.38 36.38
N SER A 999 13.91 -1.82 35.15
CA SER A 999 15.28 -2.17 34.71
C SER A 999 16.17 -0.93 34.61
N LYS A 1000 15.68 0.14 33.98
CA LYS A 1000 16.33 1.45 33.81
C LYS A 1000 16.64 2.05 35.19
N GLU A 1001 15.68 2.09 36.12
CA GLU A 1001 15.82 2.60 37.50
C GLU A 1001 16.88 1.85 38.35
N ASN A 1002 16.93 0.51 38.23
CA ASN A 1002 17.79 -0.31 39.09
C ASN A 1002 19.15 -0.66 38.51
N THR A 1003 19.27 -0.69 37.19
CA THR A 1003 20.47 -1.18 36.49
C THR A 1003 21.12 -0.16 35.56
N GLY A 1004 20.42 0.95 35.25
CA GLY A 1004 20.86 1.92 34.24
C GLY A 1004 20.66 1.46 32.80
N SER A 1005 19.86 0.40 32.56
CA SER A 1005 19.65 -0.18 31.23
C SER A 1005 18.29 -0.88 31.10
N THR A 1006 17.83 -1.15 29.88
CA THR A 1006 16.79 -2.12 29.54
C THR A 1006 17.22 -3.59 29.77
N CYS A 1007 18.40 -3.83 30.32
CA CYS A 1007 19.01 -5.15 30.44
C CYS A 1007 19.28 -5.87 29.10
N GLY A 1008 19.38 -5.11 27.99
CA GLY A 1008 19.57 -5.64 26.64
C GLY A 1008 18.32 -6.34 26.10
N TYR A 1009 17.16 -5.97 26.63
CA TYR A 1009 15.93 -5.90 25.84
C TYR A 1009 15.97 -4.63 24.99
#